data_AF-A0A062VAP3-F1
#
_entry.id   AF-A0A062VAP3-F1
#
_cell.length_a   1.000
_cell.length_b   1.000
_cell.length_c   1.000
_cell.angle_alpha   90.00
_cell.angle_beta   90.00
_cell.angle_gamma   90.00
#
_symmetry.space_group_name_H-M   'P 1'
#
loop_
_entity.id
_entity.type
_entity.pdbx_description
1 polymer ?
#
loop_
_entity_poly.entity_id
_entity_poly.type
_entity_poly.pdbx_seq_one_letter_code
_entity_poly.pdbx_strand_id
1 'polypeptide(L)'
;MLSFWHPADVYDNNGNWYKLGKTAAYYGKNVTKKYANGTTYEDGSDNSSQFQLDAVEAADSDINFNNYDVVVVIHAGKSQQESGGNWDLMTTHAWMGDNTTRNGEIARNLILNSEYELIGTWAHEAGHAMGRILMPGKGNGYLPDRYGDENGNHSIGAWDLMGSGNWLGSPAGSNPDHMSSFSKDWLGWLKNKSIGYGTYWVNSLATMEYGDEITRYVIKEDTPRLNYYIIETRTNNQSYSKWDTSAPIPYAYSNNALVLYKVDEIIDKNWTVDYIDSLIPLKVPYQDHSSYWDAAKKIRFKALDERTRTDGTRSLLEMKVGIQNFSIPWLVGAILVPQDNLLGYVPWYSRAPPLNSKMPLPDIDLHAYTPDGKHVGINYTTGIYENEIQGANASGDLLGEEWIFVPDNVKVQFVVDSRDNQIFLNSYPELQQTTNGTQSYNLSIVYDIPDDIRYTTSVEQPIKPGDIRRYNYFISRNPDETYEIILDDVPPAIFNTTPKNITNTLHVSAEFKDNPDGSGIDNSSIYLIIDGVDVTSKAMISNNSINIKPLLRDGLHEVRLTVGDKAGNTATANWNFTLDTMPPAIQLSLANGTEFYSDQNITIDYNVTDATSGVASSFATLDGAAITKGDMIDLRNLSIGSHTIRVTATDNAGNSAESSTTFIVKPLQAIIEIEPHTLNINSSGRWIKARIEIPGYNARLIDVSSIRLNGIIPVAVKSNEIEEEDKDDRDDVLENDNSELEIKFNRTLVQSIVNPGNVTLYISGKVNVTAFLGNYTIRVIEKQKIDDEEKEKPEKDTKSKDKGGKS
;
A
#
# COMPACT_ATOMS: atom_id res chain seq x y z
N MET A 1 -15.72 52.23 -46.46
CA MET A 1 -14.74 51.22 -46.91
C MET A 1 -15.42 50.33 -47.92
N LEU A 2 -14.76 50.12 -49.06
CA LEU A 2 -14.95 49.03 -50.03
C LEU A 2 -16.37 48.46 -50.12
N SER A 3 -17.20 49.09 -50.95
CA SER A 3 -18.44 48.53 -51.51
C SER A 3 -18.11 47.44 -52.53
N PHE A 4 -17.50 46.35 -52.07
CA PHE A 4 -17.38 45.10 -52.82
C PHE A 4 -18.34 44.09 -52.21
N TRP A 5 -19.63 44.32 -52.44
CA TRP A 5 -20.59 43.23 -52.47
C TRP A 5 -21.02 43.16 -53.93
N HIS A 6 -20.42 42.24 -54.69
CA HIS A 6 -21.16 41.67 -55.81
C HIS A 6 -22.42 41.06 -55.19
N PRO A 7 -23.63 41.34 -55.74
CA PRO A 7 -24.82 40.65 -55.27
C PRO A 7 -24.55 39.15 -55.35
N ALA A 8 -24.87 38.41 -54.28
CA ALA A 8 -24.96 36.97 -54.38
C ALA A 8 -26.13 36.69 -55.33
N ASP A 9 -25.81 36.33 -56.56
CA ASP A 9 -26.83 36.02 -57.56
C ASP A 9 -27.30 34.57 -57.32
N VAL A 10 -28.57 34.45 -56.90
CA VAL A 10 -29.22 33.14 -56.74
C VAL A 10 -29.82 32.75 -58.07
N TYR A 11 -29.31 31.66 -58.66
CA TYR A 11 -29.79 31.15 -59.95
C TYR A 11 -30.52 29.83 -59.75
N ASP A 12 -31.81 29.84 -60.02
CA ASP A 12 -32.69 28.70 -59.91
C ASP A 12 -33.61 28.64 -61.14
N ASN A 13 -33.12 28.54 -62.39
CA ASN A 13 -34.00 28.31 -63.56
C ASN A 13 -35.33 29.14 -63.55
N ASN A 14 -35.23 30.47 -63.36
CA ASN A 14 -36.37 31.39 -63.18
C ASN A 14 -37.24 31.18 -61.91
N GLY A 15 -36.66 30.93 -60.73
CA GLY A 15 -37.38 30.76 -59.46
C GLY A 15 -37.65 29.31 -59.02
N ASN A 16 -37.06 28.32 -59.69
CA ASN A 16 -37.22 26.87 -59.53
C ASN A 16 -35.89 26.07 -59.48
N TRP A 17 -35.82 25.04 -58.64
CA TRP A 17 -34.66 24.12 -58.58
C TRP A 17 -34.32 23.45 -59.94
N TYR A 18 -33.02 23.37 -60.27
CA TYR A 18 -32.54 22.51 -61.35
C TYR A 18 -32.77 21.04 -60.99
N LYS A 19 -33.41 20.29 -61.89
CA LYS A 19 -33.66 18.86 -61.70
C LYS A 19 -32.60 18.03 -62.41
N LEU A 20 -31.82 17.30 -61.63
CA LEU A 20 -30.76 16.44 -62.17
C LEU A 20 -31.30 15.06 -62.57
N GLY A 21 -30.54 14.36 -63.42
CA GLY A 21 -30.92 13.07 -64.01
C GLY A 21 -30.78 11.88 -63.06
N LYS A 22 -30.13 12.03 -61.92
CA LYS A 22 -29.88 10.94 -60.94
C LYS A 22 -30.62 11.21 -59.63
N THR A 23 -30.81 10.17 -58.82
CA THR A 23 -31.58 10.24 -57.57
C THR A 23 -30.74 10.80 -56.42
N ALA A 24 -31.38 11.36 -55.39
CA ALA A 24 -30.68 11.79 -54.17
C ALA A 24 -29.87 10.64 -53.55
N ALA A 25 -30.43 9.44 -53.51
CA ALA A 25 -29.75 8.24 -53.03
C ALA A 25 -28.54 7.81 -53.90
N TYR A 26 -28.44 8.23 -55.16
CA TYR A 26 -27.23 8.02 -55.95
C TYR A 26 -26.11 8.97 -55.50
N TYR A 27 -26.46 10.23 -55.28
CA TYR A 27 -25.50 11.27 -54.92
C TYR A 27 -25.03 11.15 -53.47
N GLY A 28 -25.91 10.80 -52.53
CA GLY A 28 -25.56 10.46 -51.15
C GLY A 28 -25.03 9.05 -50.96
N LYS A 29 -24.80 8.27 -52.03
CA LYS A 29 -24.27 6.91 -51.91
C LYS A 29 -22.77 6.95 -51.61
N ASN A 30 -22.36 6.34 -50.50
CA ASN A 30 -20.97 6.08 -50.20
C ASN A 30 -20.25 5.33 -51.34
N VAL A 31 -19.09 5.83 -51.72
CA VAL A 31 -18.16 5.24 -52.67
C VAL A 31 -17.44 4.09 -51.98
N THR A 32 -17.45 2.92 -52.61
CA THR A 32 -16.70 1.76 -52.14
C THR A 32 -15.34 1.72 -52.85
N LYS A 33 -14.25 2.03 -52.14
CA LYS A 33 -12.89 1.88 -52.68
C LYS A 33 -12.43 0.43 -52.53
N LYS A 34 -11.94 -0.14 -53.63
CA LYS A 34 -11.32 -1.47 -53.65
C LYS A 34 -9.80 -1.34 -53.69
N TYR A 35 -9.15 -1.84 -52.65
CA TYR A 35 -7.70 -1.74 -52.50
C TYR A 35 -6.97 -2.89 -53.20
N ALA A 36 -5.68 -2.70 -53.49
CA ALA A 36 -4.84 -3.68 -54.20
C ALA A 36 -4.75 -5.05 -53.49
N ASN A 37 -5.01 -5.09 -52.18
CA ASN A 37 -5.09 -6.31 -51.38
C ASN A 37 -6.46 -7.02 -51.46
N GLY A 38 -7.40 -6.52 -52.27
CA GLY A 38 -8.71 -7.12 -52.52
C GLY A 38 -9.81 -6.74 -51.51
N THR A 39 -9.48 -6.04 -50.42
CA THR A 39 -10.50 -5.51 -49.50
C THR A 39 -11.24 -4.32 -50.10
N THR A 40 -12.54 -4.22 -49.77
CA THR A 40 -13.42 -3.13 -50.21
C THR A 40 -13.94 -2.43 -48.96
N TYR A 41 -13.76 -1.12 -48.86
CA TYR A 41 -14.28 -0.30 -47.77
C TYR A 41 -15.12 0.83 -48.35
N GLU A 42 -16.22 1.15 -47.67
CA GLU A 42 -16.88 2.44 -47.86
C GLU A 42 -15.98 3.49 -47.21
N ASP A 43 -15.44 4.41 -48.00
CA ASP A 43 -14.46 5.39 -47.51
C ASP A 43 -15.13 6.64 -46.92
N GLY A 44 -16.46 6.59 -46.73
CA GLY A 44 -17.28 7.69 -46.23
C GLY A 44 -17.42 8.86 -47.20
N SER A 45 -16.77 8.83 -48.37
CA SER A 45 -17.02 9.79 -49.43
C SER A 45 -18.26 9.36 -50.20
N ASP A 46 -19.17 10.28 -50.46
CA ASP A 46 -20.36 10.07 -51.28
C ASP A 46 -20.11 10.60 -52.71
N ASN A 47 -21.12 10.48 -53.58
CA ASN A 47 -21.06 11.06 -54.93
C ASN A 47 -21.50 12.53 -54.94
N SER A 48 -21.41 13.24 -53.82
CA SER A 48 -21.78 14.65 -53.68
C SER A 48 -20.96 15.56 -54.61
N SER A 49 -19.68 15.26 -54.83
CA SER A 49 -18.90 16.00 -55.83
C SER A 49 -19.47 15.81 -57.24
N GLN A 50 -19.99 14.61 -57.56
CA GLN A 50 -20.67 14.38 -58.84
C GLN A 50 -22.00 15.15 -58.92
N PHE A 51 -22.68 15.38 -57.80
CA PHE A 51 -23.85 16.25 -57.76
C PHE A 51 -23.50 17.68 -58.17
N GLN A 52 -22.41 18.24 -57.63
CA GLN A 52 -21.95 19.58 -58.01
C GLN A 52 -21.56 19.67 -59.49
N LEU A 53 -20.87 18.65 -60.03
CA LEU A 53 -20.54 18.60 -61.47
C LEU A 53 -21.80 18.56 -62.33
N ASP A 54 -22.75 17.68 -62.00
CA ASP A 54 -24.01 17.55 -62.73
C ASP A 54 -24.86 18.82 -62.61
N ALA A 55 -24.81 19.52 -61.47
CA ALA A 55 -25.50 20.79 -61.24
C ALA A 55 -24.87 21.95 -62.05
N VAL A 56 -23.54 22.04 -62.06
CA VAL A 56 -22.80 23.01 -62.90
C VAL A 56 -23.10 22.76 -64.38
N GLU A 57 -23.11 21.50 -64.82
CA GLU A 57 -23.48 21.15 -66.20
C GLU A 57 -24.93 21.54 -66.52
N ALA A 58 -25.87 21.29 -65.59
CA ALA A 58 -27.28 21.64 -65.79
C ALA A 58 -27.51 23.16 -65.90
N ALA A 59 -26.65 23.97 -65.28
CA ALA A 59 -26.73 25.43 -65.29
C ALA A 59 -25.80 26.10 -66.33
N ASP A 60 -25.00 25.34 -67.08
CA ASP A 60 -23.96 25.83 -68.00
C ASP A 60 -24.49 26.71 -69.15
N SER A 61 -25.76 26.56 -69.54
CA SER A 61 -26.39 27.45 -70.53
C SER A 61 -26.89 28.77 -69.94
N ASP A 62 -27.06 28.81 -68.62
CA ASP A 62 -27.84 29.84 -67.94
C ASP A 62 -26.94 30.80 -67.13
N ILE A 63 -25.76 30.31 -66.72
CA ILE A 63 -24.81 31.05 -65.88
C ILE A 63 -23.47 31.13 -66.61
N ASN A 64 -22.89 32.33 -66.68
CA ASN A 64 -21.49 32.48 -67.06
C ASN A 64 -20.60 32.37 -65.81
N PHE A 65 -19.97 31.21 -65.61
CA PHE A 65 -19.24 30.90 -64.39
C PHE A 65 -17.95 31.70 -64.20
N ASN A 66 -17.37 32.23 -65.29
CA ASN A 66 -16.15 33.05 -65.20
C ASN A 66 -16.34 34.37 -64.43
N ASN A 67 -17.59 34.75 -64.17
CA ASN A 67 -17.91 35.94 -63.37
C ASN A 67 -17.81 35.72 -61.85
N TYR A 68 -17.60 34.48 -61.40
CA TYR A 68 -17.68 34.11 -59.99
C TYR A 68 -16.41 33.40 -59.51
N ASP A 69 -15.90 33.85 -58.37
CA ASP A 69 -14.74 33.24 -57.70
C ASP A 69 -15.12 32.04 -56.81
N VAL A 70 -16.41 31.93 -56.46
CA VAL A 70 -16.99 30.85 -55.65
C VAL A 70 -18.36 30.50 -56.22
N VAL A 71 -18.63 29.21 -56.37
CA VAL A 71 -19.93 28.68 -56.78
C VAL A 71 -20.47 27.80 -55.67
N VAL A 72 -21.60 28.19 -55.06
CA VAL A 72 -22.29 27.38 -54.05
C VAL A 72 -23.42 26.62 -54.71
N VAL A 73 -23.37 25.31 -54.63
CA VAL A 73 -24.43 24.41 -55.06
C VAL A 73 -25.25 24.04 -53.83
N ILE A 74 -26.56 24.25 -53.90
CA ILE A 74 -27.48 23.84 -52.84
C ILE A 74 -28.19 22.58 -53.31
N HIS A 75 -28.40 21.62 -52.41
CA HIS A 75 -29.25 20.46 -52.67
C HIS A 75 -30.51 20.47 -51.79
N ALA A 76 -31.59 19.90 -52.33
CA ALA A 76 -32.81 19.68 -51.58
C ALA A 76 -32.65 18.56 -50.52
N GLY A 77 -33.41 18.66 -49.44
CA GLY A 77 -33.35 17.74 -48.30
C GLY A 77 -32.18 18.01 -47.36
N LYS A 78 -32.20 17.35 -46.20
CA LYS A 78 -31.14 17.44 -45.18
C LYS A 78 -29.80 16.91 -45.73
N SER A 79 -28.71 17.51 -45.28
CA SER A 79 -27.37 16.95 -45.40
C SER A 79 -27.19 15.79 -44.41
N GLN A 80 -26.07 15.07 -44.57
CA GLN A 80 -25.61 14.12 -43.57
C GLN A 80 -25.46 14.78 -42.19
N GLN A 81 -24.87 15.99 -42.13
CA GLN A 81 -24.63 16.74 -40.89
C GLN A 81 -25.94 17.08 -40.15
N GLU A 82 -26.94 17.60 -40.86
CA GLU A 82 -28.25 18.00 -40.30
C GLU A 82 -29.19 16.81 -39.94
N SER A 83 -28.80 15.60 -40.33
CA SER A 83 -29.56 14.37 -40.06
C SER A 83 -29.06 13.59 -38.85
N GLY A 84 -27.99 14.04 -38.20
CA GLY A 84 -27.31 13.27 -37.16
C GLY A 84 -26.47 12.11 -37.71
N GLY A 85 -25.95 12.26 -38.94
CA GLY A 85 -25.04 11.28 -39.54
C GLY A 85 -25.70 10.19 -40.38
N ASN A 86 -26.82 10.47 -41.05
CA ASN A 86 -27.36 9.54 -42.04
C ASN A 86 -26.47 9.51 -43.30
N TRP A 87 -25.73 8.42 -43.45
CA TRP A 87 -24.76 8.19 -44.51
C TRP A 87 -25.36 7.96 -45.91
N ASP A 88 -26.70 7.91 -46.04
CA ASP A 88 -27.37 7.85 -47.33
C ASP A 88 -27.66 9.26 -47.92
N LEU A 89 -27.32 10.33 -47.18
CA LEU A 89 -27.52 11.72 -47.56
C LEU A 89 -26.20 12.36 -47.97
N MET A 90 -26.29 13.44 -48.76
CA MET A 90 -25.12 14.16 -49.23
C MET A 90 -24.41 14.90 -48.08
N THR A 91 -23.08 14.87 -48.08
CA THR A 91 -22.23 15.59 -47.13
C THR A 91 -22.00 17.03 -47.59
N THR A 92 -22.28 18.01 -46.73
CA THR A 92 -21.90 19.42 -46.92
C THR A 92 -20.37 19.57 -46.91
N HIS A 93 -19.78 20.35 -47.82
CA HIS A 93 -18.32 20.51 -47.94
C HIS A 93 -17.87 21.62 -48.92
N ALA A 94 -16.58 22.01 -48.84
CA ALA A 94 -15.91 22.95 -49.75
C ALA A 94 -14.64 22.40 -50.45
N TRP A 95 -14.36 21.10 -50.35
CA TRP A 95 -13.14 20.47 -50.93
C TRP A 95 -13.13 20.32 -52.46
N MET A 96 -14.16 20.75 -53.19
CA MET A 96 -14.15 20.67 -54.65
C MET A 96 -13.30 21.80 -55.28
N GLY A 97 -12.48 21.40 -56.25
CA GLY A 97 -11.66 22.27 -57.08
C GLY A 97 -12.47 23.13 -58.05
N ASP A 98 -11.74 23.78 -58.94
CA ASP A 98 -12.31 24.39 -60.13
C ASP A 98 -12.84 23.30 -61.07
N ASN A 99 -14.00 23.55 -61.69
CA ASN A 99 -14.58 22.69 -62.72
C ASN A 99 -14.72 23.44 -64.04
N THR A 100 -14.16 22.90 -65.12
CA THR A 100 -14.36 23.45 -66.46
C THR A 100 -15.62 22.89 -67.09
N THR A 101 -16.52 23.78 -67.49
CA THR A 101 -17.81 23.40 -68.09
C THR A 101 -17.67 23.10 -69.59
N ARG A 102 -18.76 22.70 -70.26
CA ARG A 102 -18.69 22.26 -71.67
C ARG A 102 -18.44 23.41 -72.63
N ASN A 103 -18.87 24.62 -72.27
CA ASN A 103 -18.63 25.85 -73.03
C ASN A 103 -17.23 26.44 -72.77
N GLY A 104 -16.43 25.85 -71.87
CA GLY A 104 -15.07 26.28 -71.54
C GLY A 104 -14.96 27.30 -70.40
N GLU A 105 -16.07 27.62 -69.71
CA GLU A 105 -16.05 28.43 -68.50
C GLU A 105 -15.55 27.65 -67.29
N ILE A 106 -15.15 28.35 -66.22
CA ILE A 106 -14.60 27.74 -65.01
C ILE A 106 -15.49 28.09 -63.82
N ALA A 107 -16.20 27.10 -63.28
CA ALA A 107 -16.85 27.18 -61.98
C ALA A 107 -15.81 26.99 -60.88
N ARG A 108 -15.45 28.07 -60.18
CA ARG A 108 -14.36 28.08 -59.21
C ARG A 108 -14.84 27.76 -57.79
N ASN A 109 -13.96 27.13 -57.01
CA ASN A 109 -14.12 26.88 -55.57
C ASN A 109 -15.54 26.41 -55.19
N LEU A 110 -15.91 25.23 -55.70
CA LEU A 110 -17.25 24.69 -55.52
C LEU A 110 -17.54 24.30 -54.07
N ILE A 111 -18.63 24.84 -53.52
CA ILE A 111 -19.17 24.51 -52.19
C ILE A 111 -20.48 23.75 -52.39
N LEU A 112 -20.73 22.72 -51.60
CA LEU A 112 -22.01 22.01 -51.55
C LEU A 112 -22.65 22.19 -50.19
N ASN A 113 -23.87 22.71 -50.17
CA ASN A 113 -24.68 22.83 -48.96
C ASN A 113 -26.07 22.18 -49.13
N SER A 114 -26.71 21.87 -48.01
CA SER A 114 -28.13 21.53 -47.96
C SER A 114 -29.01 22.78 -47.79
N GLU A 115 -30.25 22.71 -48.30
CA GLU A 115 -31.27 23.74 -48.04
C GLU A 115 -31.64 23.92 -46.55
N TYR A 116 -31.25 22.98 -45.68
CA TYR A 116 -31.48 23.02 -44.23
C TYR A 116 -30.32 23.64 -43.44
N GLU A 117 -29.16 23.86 -44.07
CA GLU A 117 -27.99 24.42 -43.38
C GLU A 117 -28.23 25.88 -42.98
N LEU A 118 -27.90 26.20 -41.72
CA LEU A 118 -27.96 27.57 -41.21
C LEU A 118 -26.64 28.33 -41.46
N ILE A 119 -26.66 29.63 -41.20
CA ILE A 119 -25.58 30.56 -41.56
C ILE A 119 -24.19 30.14 -41.04
N GLY A 120 -24.14 29.42 -39.91
CA GLY A 120 -22.91 28.85 -39.37
C GLY A 120 -22.19 27.92 -40.33
N THR A 121 -22.86 26.87 -40.81
CA THR A 121 -22.28 25.92 -41.78
C THR A 121 -21.91 26.63 -43.08
N TRP A 122 -22.76 27.53 -43.56
CA TRP A 122 -22.48 28.34 -44.76
C TRP A 122 -21.19 29.16 -44.62
N ALA A 123 -21.03 29.86 -43.50
CA ALA A 123 -19.86 30.69 -43.24
C ALA A 123 -18.60 29.85 -43.04
N HIS A 124 -18.72 28.68 -42.42
CA HIS A 124 -17.64 27.72 -42.22
C HIS A 124 -17.08 27.21 -43.57
N GLU A 125 -17.95 26.70 -44.45
CA GLU A 125 -17.54 26.21 -45.77
C GLU A 125 -16.97 27.33 -46.65
N ALA A 126 -17.56 28.52 -46.59
CA ALA A 126 -17.01 29.70 -47.26
C ALA A 126 -15.61 30.04 -46.74
N GLY A 127 -15.33 29.83 -45.45
CA GLY A 127 -14.01 30.02 -44.84
C GLY A 127 -12.93 29.15 -45.48
N HIS A 128 -13.22 27.88 -45.76
CA HIS A 128 -12.32 27.01 -46.50
C HIS A 128 -12.01 27.57 -47.89
N ALA A 129 -13.04 27.95 -48.65
CA ALA A 129 -12.89 28.50 -50.00
C ALA A 129 -12.10 29.82 -50.01
N MET A 130 -12.28 30.68 -48.99
CA MET A 130 -11.50 31.91 -48.83
C MET A 130 -10.00 31.65 -48.73
N GLY A 131 -9.58 30.51 -48.18
CA GLY A 131 -8.17 30.11 -48.16
C GLY A 131 -7.57 30.05 -49.56
N ARG A 132 -8.31 29.53 -50.55
CA ARG A 132 -7.81 29.40 -51.93
C ARG A 132 -7.70 30.73 -52.63
N ILE A 133 -8.65 31.62 -52.32
CA ILE A 133 -8.75 32.94 -52.93
C ILE A 133 -7.68 33.87 -52.36
N LEU A 134 -7.53 33.90 -51.04
CA LEU A 134 -6.67 34.85 -50.34
C LEU A 134 -5.24 34.35 -50.17
N MET A 135 -5.03 33.03 -50.10
CA MET A 135 -3.74 32.40 -49.83
C MET A 135 -3.37 31.33 -50.87
N PRO A 136 -3.32 31.68 -52.17
CA PRO A 136 -2.94 30.73 -53.21
C PRO A 136 -1.51 30.25 -52.98
N GLY A 137 -1.35 28.94 -52.72
CA GLY A 137 -0.04 28.30 -52.50
C GLY A 137 0.36 28.09 -51.04
N LYS A 138 -0.49 28.45 -50.06
CA LYS A 138 -0.26 28.12 -48.64
C LYS A 138 -0.91 26.78 -48.27
N GLY A 139 -0.10 25.79 -47.89
CA GLY A 139 -0.56 24.44 -47.59
C GLY A 139 -1.34 23.82 -48.77
N ASN A 140 -2.44 23.13 -48.48
CA ASN A 140 -3.38 22.60 -49.51
C ASN A 140 -4.31 23.67 -50.11
N GLY A 141 -4.12 24.95 -49.75
CA GLY A 141 -4.93 26.08 -50.21
C GLY A 141 -6.24 26.26 -49.46
N TYR A 142 -6.59 25.44 -48.47
CA TYR A 142 -7.79 25.62 -47.65
C TYR A 142 -7.43 26.13 -46.26
N LEU A 143 -8.22 27.06 -45.72
CA LEU A 143 -8.17 27.34 -44.28
C LEU A 143 -8.57 26.05 -43.56
N PRO A 144 -7.73 25.45 -42.70
CA PRO A 144 -8.04 24.16 -42.11
C PRO A 144 -9.15 24.26 -41.06
N ASP A 145 -9.85 23.14 -40.89
CA ASP A 145 -10.73 22.90 -39.75
C ASP A 145 -10.01 23.05 -38.41
N ARG A 146 -10.76 23.51 -37.41
CA ARG A 146 -10.34 23.77 -36.03
C ARG A 146 -11.28 23.15 -35.01
N TYR A 147 -12.12 22.19 -35.40
CA TYR A 147 -12.91 21.36 -34.47
C TYR A 147 -12.04 20.51 -33.53
N GLY A 148 -10.73 20.60 -33.74
CA GLY A 148 -9.76 19.64 -33.33
C GLY A 148 -9.69 18.56 -34.38
N ASP A 149 -8.74 17.64 -34.21
CA ASP A 149 -8.91 16.37 -34.89
C ASP A 149 -10.14 15.66 -34.34
N GLU A 150 -10.44 14.55 -34.99
CA GLU A 150 -11.34 13.49 -34.59
C GLU A 150 -11.46 13.16 -33.08
N ASN A 151 -10.46 13.52 -32.28
CA ASN A 151 -10.42 13.29 -30.84
C ASN A 151 -10.57 14.55 -29.98
N GLY A 152 -10.85 15.71 -30.60
CA GLY A 152 -10.96 16.99 -29.89
C GLY A 152 -9.61 17.65 -29.58
N ASN A 153 -8.49 17.04 -29.97
CA ASN A 153 -7.17 17.68 -29.84
C ASN A 153 -7.04 18.88 -30.73
N HIS A 154 -6.36 19.92 -30.25
CA HIS A 154 -6.19 21.17 -30.98
C HIS A 154 -7.54 21.85 -31.29
N SER A 155 -8.63 21.40 -30.65
CA SER A 155 -9.92 22.04 -30.78
C SER A 155 -9.85 23.39 -30.11
N ILE A 156 -10.03 24.43 -30.91
CA ILE A 156 -10.21 25.78 -30.40
C ILE A 156 -11.62 25.97 -29.82
N GLY A 157 -12.47 24.94 -29.93
CA GLY A 157 -13.84 24.93 -29.48
C GLY A 157 -14.66 26.03 -30.14
N ALA A 158 -15.56 26.62 -29.36
CA ALA A 158 -16.49 27.63 -29.82
C ALA A 158 -15.85 29.01 -30.10
N TRP A 159 -14.53 29.17 -29.93
CA TRP A 159 -13.84 30.45 -30.12
C TRP A 159 -13.40 30.73 -31.55
N ASP A 160 -13.62 29.79 -32.47
CA ASP A 160 -13.38 29.97 -33.90
C ASP A 160 -14.56 29.42 -34.71
N LEU A 161 -14.96 30.15 -35.75
CA LEU A 161 -15.87 29.68 -36.79
C LEU A 161 -15.38 28.40 -37.46
N MET A 162 -14.07 28.21 -37.59
CA MET A 162 -13.50 26.99 -38.14
C MET A 162 -13.51 25.83 -37.14
N GLY A 163 -13.84 26.08 -35.87
CA GLY A 163 -14.11 25.06 -34.86
C GLY A 163 -15.60 24.97 -34.56
N SER A 164 -15.97 24.55 -33.35
CA SER A 164 -17.39 24.42 -32.96
C SER A 164 -18.15 25.75 -32.85
N GLY A 165 -17.49 26.88 -33.12
CA GLY A 165 -18.10 28.20 -33.15
C GLY A 165 -19.13 28.35 -34.27
N ASN A 166 -19.06 27.54 -35.34
CA ASN A 166 -20.08 27.56 -36.39
C ASN A 166 -21.44 27.05 -35.90
N TRP A 167 -21.51 26.17 -34.90
CA TRP A 167 -22.76 25.55 -34.42
C TRP A 167 -23.45 26.36 -33.33
N LEU A 168 -22.92 27.51 -32.96
CA LEU A 168 -23.51 28.37 -31.94
C LEU A 168 -24.88 28.94 -32.38
N GLY A 169 -25.71 29.25 -31.36
CA GLY A 169 -27.06 29.75 -31.54
C GLY A 169 -28.15 28.75 -31.11
N SER A 170 -29.40 29.22 -31.14
CA SER A 170 -30.58 28.38 -30.91
C SER A 170 -31.64 28.80 -31.94
N PRO A 171 -31.88 27.98 -32.99
CA PRO A 171 -31.31 26.65 -33.26
C PRO A 171 -29.80 26.64 -33.56
N ALA A 172 -29.13 25.49 -33.39
CA ALA A 172 -27.69 25.36 -33.61
C ALA A 172 -27.28 25.79 -35.02
N GLY A 173 -26.23 26.60 -35.14
CA GLY A 173 -25.78 27.17 -36.41
C GLY A 173 -26.47 28.47 -36.82
N SER A 174 -27.46 28.95 -36.05
CA SER A 174 -28.17 30.19 -36.35
C SER A 174 -27.36 31.46 -36.04
N ASN A 175 -26.35 31.37 -35.17
CA ASN A 175 -25.59 32.52 -34.69
C ASN A 175 -24.13 32.13 -34.39
N PRO A 176 -23.30 31.97 -35.44
CA PRO A 176 -21.93 31.54 -35.31
C PRO A 176 -21.00 32.63 -34.77
N ASP A 177 -19.89 32.21 -34.15
CA ASP A 177 -18.86 33.11 -33.64
C ASP A 177 -17.93 33.64 -34.76
N HIS A 178 -17.15 34.68 -34.45
CA HIS A 178 -16.06 35.11 -35.33
C HIS A 178 -15.00 34.01 -35.54
N MET A 179 -14.41 33.99 -36.75
CA MET A 179 -13.08 33.37 -36.97
C MET A 179 -12.07 33.97 -35.99
N SER A 180 -11.25 33.12 -35.35
CA SER A 180 -10.23 33.57 -34.38
C SER A 180 -9.15 34.45 -35.03
N SER A 181 -8.38 35.14 -34.20
CA SER A 181 -7.17 35.87 -34.61
C SER A 181 -6.20 34.96 -35.34
N PHE A 182 -6.10 33.69 -34.93
CA PHE A 182 -5.30 32.70 -35.63
C PHE A 182 -5.80 32.52 -37.08
N SER A 183 -7.08 32.19 -37.27
CA SER A 183 -7.65 31.92 -38.60
C SER A 183 -7.61 33.15 -39.51
N LYS A 184 -7.82 34.34 -38.95
CA LYS A 184 -7.71 35.60 -39.71
C LYS A 184 -6.26 35.96 -40.08
N ASP A 185 -5.27 35.69 -39.24
CA ASP A 185 -3.83 35.82 -39.60
C ASP A 185 -3.44 34.76 -40.63
N TRP A 186 -3.98 33.53 -40.52
CA TRP A 186 -3.74 32.49 -41.50
C TRP A 186 -4.23 32.90 -42.90
N LEU A 187 -5.43 33.47 -43.00
CA LEU A 187 -6.01 34.05 -44.23
C LEU A 187 -5.33 35.35 -44.68
N GLY A 188 -4.41 35.92 -43.89
CA GLY A 188 -3.78 37.22 -44.14
C GLY A 188 -4.76 38.39 -44.10
N TRP A 189 -5.93 38.17 -43.51
CA TRP A 189 -6.90 39.21 -43.22
C TRP A 189 -6.36 40.13 -42.13
N LEU A 190 -5.77 39.56 -41.08
CA LEU A 190 -5.05 40.29 -40.04
C LEU A 190 -3.55 40.04 -40.16
N LYS A 191 -2.75 40.89 -39.53
CA LYS A 191 -1.29 40.80 -39.54
C LYS A 191 -0.76 40.61 -38.14
N ASN A 192 0.10 39.62 -37.91
CA ASN A 192 0.75 39.50 -36.62
C ASN A 192 1.70 40.68 -36.31
N LYS A 193 1.67 41.10 -35.04
CA LYS A 193 2.61 42.05 -34.45
C LYS A 193 3.25 41.44 -33.22
N SER A 194 4.53 41.09 -33.34
CA SER A 194 5.32 40.60 -32.22
C SER A 194 5.59 41.72 -31.21
N ILE A 195 5.35 41.43 -29.94
CA ILE A 195 5.58 42.34 -28.81
C ILE A 195 6.41 41.65 -27.72
N GLY A 196 7.00 42.44 -26.83
CA GLY A 196 7.76 41.97 -25.67
C GLY A 196 7.04 42.27 -24.36
N TYR A 197 7.79 42.36 -23.26
CA TYR A 197 7.24 42.84 -22.00
C TYR A 197 6.82 44.31 -22.08
N GLY A 198 5.69 44.64 -21.43
CA GLY A 198 5.13 45.97 -21.46
C GLY A 198 3.63 45.97 -21.20
N THR A 199 2.99 47.04 -21.60
CA THR A 199 1.54 47.17 -21.52
C THR A 199 0.99 47.63 -22.85
N TYR A 200 -0.01 46.91 -23.35
CA TYR A 200 -0.52 47.06 -24.71
C TYR A 200 -2.04 47.18 -24.68
N TRP A 201 -2.60 48.01 -25.55
CA TRP A 201 -4.02 47.99 -25.82
C TRP A 201 -4.28 46.98 -26.93
N VAL A 202 -5.15 46.01 -26.66
CA VAL A 202 -5.56 44.96 -27.59
C VAL A 202 -7.00 45.24 -27.99
N ASN A 203 -7.23 45.44 -29.30
CA ASN A 203 -8.57 45.66 -29.83
C ASN A 203 -9.38 44.37 -29.72
N SER A 204 -10.68 44.51 -29.49
CA SER A 204 -11.60 43.38 -29.61
C SER A 204 -11.62 42.89 -31.05
N LEU A 205 -11.55 41.56 -31.22
CA LEU A 205 -11.58 40.89 -32.52
C LEU A 205 -12.80 41.29 -33.36
N ALA A 206 -13.94 41.51 -32.70
CA ALA A 206 -15.19 41.93 -33.33
C ALA A 206 -15.10 43.31 -34.00
N THR A 207 -14.10 44.10 -33.62
CA THR A 207 -13.90 45.47 -34.08
C THR A 207 -12.72 45.62 -35.05
N MET A 208 -11.99 44.53 -35.34
CA MET A 208 -10.85 44.55 -36.27
C MET A 208 -11.29 44.47 -37.74
N GLU A 209 -10.59 45.19 -38.61
CA GLU A 209 -10.79 45.23 -40.06
C GLU A 209 -9.64 44.57 -40.84
N TYR A 210 -9.80 44.44 -42.15
CA TYR A 210 -8.76 43.92 -43.03
C TYR A 210 -7.47 44.76 -42.92
N GLY A 211 -6.35 44.09 -42.66
CA GLY A 211 -5.03 44.69 -42.53
C GLY A 211 -4.66 45.15 -41.12
N ASP A 212 -5.59 45.08 -40.15
CA ASP A 212 -5.30 45.39 -38.74
C ASP A 212 -4.34 44.38 -38.11
N GLU A 213 -3.72 44.79 -36.99
CA GLU A 213 -2.69 44.01 -36.30
C GLU A 213 -3.26 43.17 -35.15
N ILE A 214 -2.90 41.89 -35.08
CA ILE A 214 -3.11 41.05 -33.89
C ILE A 214 -1.87 41.06 -33.00
N THR A 215 -2.09 40.96 -31.70
CA THR A 215 -1.01 41.02 -30.71
C THR A 215 -0.44 39.62 -30.47
N ARG A 216 0.87 39.46 -30.68
CA ARG A 216 1.58 38.19 -30.53
C ARG A 216 2.78 38.33 -29.59
N TYR A 217 2.93 37.43 -28.61
CA TYR A 217 4.15 37.33 -27.80
C TYR A 217 4.91 36.06 -28.17
N VAL A 218 6.12 36.19 -28.70
CA VAL A 218 6.94 35.05 -29.13
C VAL A 218 7.87 34.60 -28.01
N ILE A 219 7.81 33.32 -27.66
CA ILE A 219 8.79 32.67 -26.80
C ILE A 219 9.98 32.35 -27.71
N LYS A 220 11.14 32.94 -27.44
CA LYS A 220 12.35 32.62 -28.22
C LYS A 220 12.75 31.18 -27.90
N GLU A 221 12.49 30.26 -28.81
CA GLU A 221 12.99 28.89 -28.77
C GLU A 221 13.72 28.56 -30.09
N ASP A 222 14.65 27.60 -30.03
CA ASP A 222 15.48 27.21 -31.18
C ASP A 222 14.64 26.58 -32.30
N THR A 223 14.96 26.89 -33.56
CA THR A 223 14.31 26.32 -34.75
C THR A 223 14.45 24.79 -34.78
N PRO A 224 13.44 24.03 -35.25
CA PRO A 224 12.34 24.46 -36.15
C PRO A 224 10.98 24.72 -35.49
N ARG A 225 10.89 24.75 -34.15
CA ARG A 225 9.62 25.03 -33.44
C ARG A 225 9.48 26.51 -33.10
N LEU A 226 8.27 27.04 -33.26
CA LEU A 226 7.92 28.40 -32.89
C LEU A 226 6.82 28.36 -31.83
N ASN A 227 7.21 28.66 -30.59
CA ASN A 227 6.28 28.77 -29.46
C ASN A 227 5.88 30.22 -29.24
N TYR A 228 4.58 30.51 -29.22
CA TYR A 228 4.09 31.87 -29.03
C TYR A 228 2.67 31.92 -28.48
N TYR A 229 2.29 33.11 -28.03
CA TYR A 229 0.96 33.44 -27.56
C TYR A 229 0.29 34.43 -28.51
N ILE A 230 -0.93 34.13 -28.98
CA ILE A 230 -1.83 35.13 -29.56
C ILE A 230 -2.71 35.67 -28.44
N ILE A 231 -2.77 37.00 -28.35
CA ILE A 231 -3.55 37.69 -27.32
C ILE A 231 -4.77 38.31 -28.01
N GLU A 232 -5.94 37.75 -27.71
CA GLU A 232 -7.21 38.12 -28.33
C GLU A 232 -8.19 38.67 -27.29
N THR A 233 -8.93 39.70 -27.67
CA THR A 233 -10.04 40.22 -26.86
C THR A 233 -11.37 39.89 -27.54
N ARG A 234 -12.29 39.26 -26.83
CA ARG A 234 -13.64 38.88 -27.31
C ARG A 234 -14.73 39.58 -26.51
N THR A 235 -15.89 39.77 -27.13
CA THR A 235 -17.05 40.39 -26.47
C THR A 235 -18.36 39.87 -27.04
N ASN A 236 -19.31 39.46 -26.19
CA ASN A 236 -20.66 39.09 -26.60
C ASN A 236 -21.64 40.27 -26.54
N ASN A 237 -21.14 41.48 -26.26
CA ASN A 237 -21.95 42.68 -26.23
C ASN A 237 -22.34 43.10 -27.65
N GLN A 238 -23.64 43.14 -27.92
CA GLN A 238 -24.23 43.54 -29.20
C GLN A 238 -23.84 44.95 -29.67
N SER A 239 -23.37 45.80 -28.75
CA SER A 239 -22.87 47.15 -29.08
C SER A 239 -21.54 47.13 -29.83
N TYR A 240 -20.78 46.03 -29.73
CA TYR A 240 -19.43 45.88 -30.29
C TYR A 240 -19.30 44.68 -31.23
N SER A 241 -20.03 43.59 -30.97
CA SER A 241 -20.00 42.37 -31.77
C SER A 241 -21.39 41.95 -32.20
N LYS A 242 -21.55 41.62 -33.48
CA LYS A 242 -22.79 41.03 -34.01
C LYS A 242 -22.78 39.51 -33.94
N TRP A 243 -21.60 38.90 -34.00
CA TRP A 243 -21.42 37.46 -34.21
C TRP A 243 -21.11 36.73 -32.90
N ASP A 244 -20.27 37.31 -32.04
CA ASP A 244 -19.88 36.68 -30.76
C ASP A 244 -20.98 36.72 -29.68
N THR A 245 -22.22 37.05 -30.06
CA THR A 245 -23.34 37.18 -29.11
C THR A 245 -23.78 35.84 -28.53
N SER A 246 -23.40 34.73 -29.16
CA SER A 246 -23.56 33.36 -28.65
C SER A 246 -22.25 32.71 -28.19
N ALA A 247 -21.13 33.45 -28.19
CA ALA A 247 -19.85 32.98 -27.69
C ALA A 247 -19.98 32.49 -26.24
N PRO A 248 -19.22 31.47 -25.82
CA PRO A 248 -19.23 30.94 -24.44
C PRO A 248 -18.49 31.88 -23.46
N ILE A 249 -18.69 33.19 -23.59
CA ILE A 249 -18.25 34.19 -22.62
C ILE A 249 -19.16 34.05 -21.40
N PRO A 250 -18.64 33.75 -20.19
CA PRO A 250 -19.48 33.50 -19.02
C PRO A 250 -20.44 34.66 -18.72
N TYR A 251 -21.72 34.48 -19.05
CA TYR A 251 -22.81 35.44 -18.85
C TYR A 251 -22.94 35.98 -17.43
N ALA A 252 -22.46 35.23 -16.44
CA ALA A 252 -22.63 35.55 -15.03
C ALA A 252 -21.76 36.72 -14.55
N TYR A 253 -20.72 37.15 -15.29
CA TYR A 253 -19.69 38.03 -14.71
C TYR A 253 -19.17 39.18 -15.59
N SER A 254 -19.13 39.06 -16.93
CA SER A 254 -18.84 40.18 -17.83
C SER A 254 -19.19 39.82 -19.28
N ASN A 255 -19.38 40.83 -20.14
CA ASN A 255 -19.58 40.62 -21.58
C ASN A 255 -18.27 40.54 -22.38
N ASN A 256 -17.10 40.58 -21.72
CA ASN A 256 -15.78 40.73 -22.35
C ASN A 256 -14.83 39.62 -21.85
N ALA A 257 -13.92 39.17 -22.70
CA ALA A 257 -12.94 38.14 -22.35
C ALA A 257 -11.57 38.43 -22.96
N LEU A 258 -10.51 38.16 -22.19
CA LEU A 258 -9.16 38.00 -22.71
C LEU A 258 -8.95 36.50 -22.99
N VAL A 259 -8.71 36.17 -24.25
CA VAL A 259 -8.42 34.81 -24.72
C VAL A 259 -6.95 34.77 -25.14
N LEU A 260 -6.17 33.91 -24.49
CA LEU A 260 -4.80 33.65 -24.90
C LEU A 260 -4.79 32.33 -25.65
N TYR A 261 -4.26 32.33 -26.86
CA TYR A 261 -3.98 31.10 -27.59
C TYR A 261 -2.51 30.78 -27.42
N LYS A 262 -2.20 29.71 -26.67
CA LYS A 262 -0.87 29.11 -26.71
C LYS A 262 -0.74 28.37 -28.05
N VAL A 263 0.28 28.72 -28.83
CA VAL A 263 0.55 28.16 -30.15
C VAL A 263 1.93 27.52 -30.16
N ASP A 264 1.97 26.22 -30.47
CA ASP A 264 3.21 25.52 -30.83
C ASP A 264 3.14 25.16 -32.32
N GLU A 265 4.03 25.76 -33.12
CA GLU A 265 4.09 25.63 -34.57
C GLU A 265 5.40 24.95 -35.01
N ILE A 266 5.29 23.92 -35.86
CA ILE A 266 6.45 23.31 -36.51
C ILE A 266 6.65 23.98 -37.88
N ILE A 267 7.85 24.51 -38.13
CA ILE A 267 8.21 25.12 -39.41
C ILE A 267 8.91 24.08 -40.29
N ASP A 268 8.30 23.68 -41.41
CA ASP A 268 9.02 22.89 -42.45
C ASP A 268 9.97 23.78 -43.27
N LYS A 269 10.99 23.15 -43.87
CA LYS A 269 12.09 23.76 -44.64
C LYS A 269 11.64 24.63 -45.83
N ASN A 270 10.37 24.53 -46.25
CA ASN A 270 9.81 25.29 -47.38
C ASN A 270 8.85 26.43 -46.99
N TRP A 271 8.72 26.78 -45.70
CA TRP A 271 7.88 27.91 -45.21
C TRP A 271 6.37 27.80 -45.50
N THR A 272 5.88 26.60 -45.86
CA THR A 272 4.45 26.28 -45.88
C THR A 272 4.07 25.70 -44.52
N VAL A 273 3.13 26.35 -43.83
CA VAL A 273 2.65 25.92 -42.51
C VAL A 273 1.82 24.65 -42.68
N ASP A 274 2.30 23.52 -42.16
CA ASP A 274 1.62 22.22 -42.34
C ASP A 274 1.08 21.59 -41.04
N TYR A 275 1.44 22.07 -39.83
CA TYR A 275 0.91 21.50 -38.59
C TYR A 275 0.96 22.45 -37.37
N ILE A 276 -0.12 22.52 -36.59
CA ILE A 276 -0.16 23.17 -35.26
C ILE A 276 -0.21 22.04 -34.23
N ASP A 277 0.74 22.04 -33.30
CA ASP A 277 0.89 21.01 -32.25
C ASP A 277 0.00 21.29 -31.03
N SER A 278 -0.44 22.54 -30.83
CA SER A 278 -1.52 22.90 -29.90
C SER A 278 -2.02 24.33 -30.13
N LEU A 279 -3.33 24.55 -29.96
CA LEU A 279 -3.98 25.87 -30.00
C LEU A 279 -5.04 25.98 -28.90
N ILE A 280 -4.66 26.52 -27.74
CA ILE A 280 -5.48 26.35 -26.52
C ILE A 280 -5.96 27.69 -25.99
N PRO A 281 -7.29 27.88 -25.88
CA PRO A 281 -7.86 29.10 -25.31
C PRO A 281 -7.76 29.06 -23.78
N LEU A 282 -6.76 29.75 -23.24
CA LEU A 282 -6.64 29.95 -21.79
C LEU A 282 -7.59 31.09 -21.40
N LYS A 283 -8.71 30.71 -20.78
CA LYS A 283 -9.80 31.63 -20.45
C LYS A 283 -9.44 32.49 -19.25
N VAL A 284 -9.43 33.80 -19.44
CA VAL A 284 -9.31 34.77 -18.34
C VAL A 284 -10.59 35.60 -18.29
N PRO A 285 -11.56 35.24 -17.42
CA PRO A 285 -12.71 36.11 -17.15
C PRO A 285 -12.19 37.47 -16.67
N TYR A 286 -12.72 38.57 -17.18
CA TYR A 286 -12.35 39.89 -16.69
C TYR A 286 -13.04 40.15 -15.34
N GLN A 287 -12.39 39.73 -14.25
CA GLN A 287 -12.72 40.08 -12.86
C GLN A 287 -11.46 40.65 -12.21
N ASP A 288 -11.55 41.76 -11.48
CA ASP A 288 -10.48 42.31 -10.61
C ASP A 288 -9.07 42.38 -11.22
N HIS A 289 -8.95 42.67 -12.51
CA HIS A 289 -7.66 42.67 -13.21
C HIS A 289 -6.95 41.30 -13.15
N SER A 290 -7.71 40.24 -13.42
CA SER A 290 -7.28 38.85 -13.48
C SER A 290 -6.04 38.66 -14.38
N SER A 291 -5.30 37.59 -14.10
CA SER A 291 -4.07 37.30 -14.80
C SER A 291 -3.87 35.80 -14.98
N TYR A 292 -3.29 35.42 -16.12
CA TYR A 292 -2.83 34.08 -16.43
C TYR A 292 -1.31 34.06 -16.36
N TRP A 293 -0.74 33.10 -15.64
CA TRP A 293 0.71 32.97 -15.46
C TRP A 293 1.12 31.62 -16.03
N ASP A 294 1.99 31.63 -17.03
CA ASP A 294 2.69 30.43 -17.44
C ASP A 294 3.98 30.35 -16.61
N ALA A 295 3.93 29.54 -15.55
CA ALA A 295 5.03 29.38 -14.61
C ALA A 295 6.23 28.65 -15.25
N ALA A 296 5.98 27.72 -16.17
CA ALA A 296 7.03 27.02 -16.89
C ALA A 296 7.86 28.00 -17.73
N LYS A 297 7.19 28.91 -18.45
CA LYS A 297 7.82 29.93 -19.32
C LYS A 297 8.06 31.29 -18.64
N LYS A 298 7.77 31.40 -17.33
CA LYS A 298 8.00 32.58 -16.48
C LYS A 298 7.36 33.89 -16.97
N ILE A 299 6.16 33.78 -17.54
CA ILE A 299 5.43 34.93 -18.10
C ILE A 299 4.05 35.09 -17.48
N ARG A 300 3.66 36.35 -17.23
CA ARG A 300 2.33 36.73 -16.75
C ARG A 300 1.64 37.64 -17.76
N PHE A 301 0.42 37.28 -18.13
CA PHE A 301 -0.53 38.11 -18.86
C PHE A 301 -1.58 38.61 -17.88
N LYS A 302 -1.79 39.93 -17.80
CA LYS A 302 -2.74 40.55 -16.87
C LYS A 302 -3.68 41.48 -17.62
N ALA A 303 -4.98 41.29 -17.47
CA ALA A 303 -5.93 42.30 -17.93
C ALA A 303 -5.90 43.47 -16.94
N LEU A 304 -5.61 44.68 -17.42
CA LEU A 304 -5.33 45.86 -16.59
C LEU A 304 -6.42 46.93 -16.66
N ASP A 305 -7.13 47.03 -17.78
CA ASP A 305 -8.15 48.06 -17.98
C ASP A 305 -9.02 47.69 -19.17
N GLU A 306 -10.21 48.27 -19.26
CA GLU A 306 -11.06 48.21 -20.45
C GLU A 306 -11.50 49.61 -20.84
N ARG A 307 -11.58 49.89 -22.14
CA ARG A 307 -12.15 51.15 -22.61
C ARG A 307 -12.89 50.98 -23.92
N THR A 308 -13.79 51.92 -24.15
CA THR A 308 -14.41 52.11 -25.45
C THR A 308 -13.81 53.34 -26.12
N ARG A 309 -13.38 53.17 -27.36
CA ARG A 309 -12.95 54.27 -28.25
C ARG A 309 -13.92 54.36 -29.42
N THR A 310 -14.00 55.51 -30.06
CA THR A 310 -14.74 55.68 -31.33
C THR A 310 -13.73 56.08 -32.40
N ASP A 311 -13.73 55.42 -33.55
CA ASP A 311 -12.93 55.78 -34.73
C ASP A 311 -13.65 56.76 -35.67
N GLY A 312 -14.80 57.26 -35.23
CA GLY A 312 -15.69 58.17 -35.97
C GLY A 312 -16.90 57.46 -36.60
N THR A 313 -16.88 56.13 -36.73
CA THR A 313 -17.98 55.37 -37.36
C THR A 313 -18.49 54.21 -36.51
N ARG A 314 -17.69 53.69 -35.58
CA ARG A 314 -18.05 52.56 -34.71
C ARG A 314 -17.39 52.65 -33.34
N SER A 315 -17.99 51.98 -32.37
CA SER A 315 -17.40 51.80 -31.05
C SER A 315 -16.41 50.63 -31.07
N LEU A 316 -15.18 50.89 -30.68
CA LEU A 316 -14.10 49.92 -30.56
C LEU A 316 -13.92 49.60 -29.08
N LEU A 317 -14.08 48.33 -28.70
CA LEU A 317 -13.70 47.84 -27.38
C LEU A 317 -12.20 47.52 -27.38
N GLU A 318 -11.45 48.04 -26.41
CA GLU A 318 -10.04 47.73 -26.22
C GLU A 318 -9.80 47.25 -24.78
N MET A 319 -9.00 46.20 -24.61
CA MET A 319 -8.52 45.76 -23.29
C MET A 319 -7.03 46.07 -23.17
N LYS A 320 -6.65 46.68 -22.05
CA LYS A 320 -5.25 46.92 -21.71
C LYS A 320 -4.69 45.64 -21.10
N VAL A 321 -3.66 45.07 -21.73
CA VAL A 321 -3.00 43.84 -21.28
C VAL A 321 -1.58 44.17 -20.86
N GLY A 322 -1.23 43.82 -19.62
CA GLY A 322 0.14 43.82 -19.12
C GLY A 322 0.79 42.48 -19.39
N ILE A 323 1.95 42.50 -20.04
CA ILE A 323 2.81 41.33 -20.24
C ILE A 323 4.08 41.57 -19.46
N GLN A 324 4.32 40.74 -18.46
CA GLN A 324 5.36 40.96 -17.48
C GLN A 324 6.15 39.67 -17.28
N ASN A 325 7.43 39.82 -16.93
CA ASN A 325 8.12 38.76 -16.21
C ASN A 325 7.30 38.42 -14.98
N PHE A 326 7.07 37.13 -14.78
CA PHE A 326 6.38 36.67 -13.61
C PHE A 326 7.38 36.56 -12.46
N SER A 327 7.27 37.44 -11.45
CA SER A 327 7.98 37.23 -10.18
C SER A 327 7.35 36.03 -9.48
N ILE A 328 8.08 34.92 -9.46
CA ILE A 328 7.61 33.65 -8.95
C ILE A 328 7.58 33.73 -7.42
N PRO A 329 6.42 33.51 -6.76
CA PRO A 329 6.42 33.19 -5.34
C PRO A 329 7.12 31.84 -5.14
N TRP A 330 7.31 31.39 -3.91
CA TRP A 330 7.80 30.03 -3.69
C TRP A 330 6.81 29.02 -4.27
N LEU A 331 7.24 28.29 -5.30
CA LEU A 331 6.43 27.30 -6.00
C LEU A 331 7.18 25.99 -6.10
N VAL A 332 6.43 24.90 -6.02
CA VAL A 332 6.89 23.58 -6.42
C VAL A 332 6.01 23.09 -7.57
N GLY A 333 6.62 22.48 -8.57
CA GLY A 333 5.89 22.00 -9.73
C GLY A 333 6.50 20.77 -10.37
N ALA A 334 5.74 20.20 -11.29
CA ALA A 334 6.19 19.17 -12.19
C ALA A 334 6.00 19.64 -13.64
N ILE A 335 6.96 19.31 -14.49
CA ILE A 335 6.88 19.48 -15.94
C ILE A 335 7.06 18.09 -16.55
N LEU A 336 6.05 17.63 -17.29
CA LEU A 336 6.00 16.38 -18.01
C LEU A 336 6.22 16.65 -19.50
N VAL A 337 7.21 15.99 -20.09
CA VAL A 337 7.50 16.10 -21.53
C VAL A 337 7.53 14.68 -22.12
N PRO A 338 6.49 14.26 -22.86
CA PRO A 338 6.51 13.02 -23.63
C PRO A 338 7.69 13.03 -24.62
N GLN A 339 8.41 11.90 -24.72
CA GLN A 339 9.54 11.77 -25.65
C GLN A 339 9.12 11.16 -26.99
N ASP A 340 8.07 10.33 -26.99
CA ASP A 340 7.54 9.64 -28.16
C ASP A 340 6.02 9.79 -28.23
N ASN A 341 5.47 10.08 -29.41
CA ASN A 341 4.02 10.21 -29.60
C ASN A 341 3.43 8.91 -30.18
N LEU A 342 2.51 8.26 -29.46
CA LEU A 342 1.79 7.06 -29.92
C LEU A 342 1.01 7.30 -31.21
N LEU A 343 0.47 8.51 -31.42
CA LEU A 343 -0.19 8.90 -32.67
C LEU A 343 0.77 8.90 -33.85
N GLY A 344 2.06 9.22 -33.63
CA GLY A 344 3.09 9.20 -34.66
C GLY A 344 3.38 7.80 -35.22
N TYR A 345 3.00 6.74 -34.49
CA TYR A 345 3.14 5.35 -34.93
C TYR A 345 1.92 4.81 -35.68
N VAL A 346 0.84 5.58 -35.78
CA VAL A 346 -0.30 5.24 -36.63
C VAL A 346 0.17 5.32 -38.08
N PRO A 347 0.25 4.21 -38.83
CA PRO A 347 0.64 4.26 -40.23
C PRO A 347 -0.43 5.06 -40.98
N TRP A 348 -0.02 6.08 -41.74
CA TRP A 348 -0.87 6.90 -42.62
C TRP A 348 -1.63 6.11 -43.72
N TYR A 349 -1.67 4.78 -43.64
CA TYR A 349 -2.32 3.87 -44.57
C TYR A 349 -3.60 3.25 -43.97
N SER A 350 -4.73 3.88 -44.29
CA SER A 350 -6.01 3.21 -44.64
C SER A 350 -6.82 2.45 -43.57
N ARG A 351 -6.61 2.64 -42.27
CA ARG A 351 -7.54 2.19 -41.22
C ARG A 351 -7.56 3.07 -39.96
N ALA A 352 -7.51 4.39 -40.09
CA ALA A 352 -8.04 5.23 -39.01
C ALA A 352 -9.57 4.97 -39.00
N PRO A 353 -10.15 4.35 -37.96
CA PRO A 353 -11.59 4.14 -37.92
C PRO A 353 -12.28 5.49 -37.78
N PRO A 354 -13.59 5.59 -38.04
CA PRO A 354 -14.35 6.80 -37.74
C PRO A 354 -14.33 7.04 -36.23
N LEU A 355 -13.87 8.22 -35.83
CA LEU A 355 -13.80 8.61 -34.44
C LEU A 355 -15.15 9.11 -34.04
N ASN A 356 -15.93 8.14 -33.62
CA ASN A 356 -17.23 8.36 -33.05
C ASN A 356 -17.11 8.87 -31.60
N SER A 357 -16.54 10.06 -31.43
CA SER A 357 -16.99 11.06 -30.44
C SER A 357 -17.10 10.68 -28.94
N LYS A 358 -16.35 9.70 -28.41
CA LYS A 358 -16.32 9.43 -26.94
C LYS A 358 -15.01 8.84 -26.38
N MET A 359 -13.99 8.62 -27.20
CA MET A 359 -12.78 7.92 -26.77
C MET A 359 -11.68 8.94 -26.40
N PRO A 360 -11.04 8.83 -25.22
CA PRO A 360 -9.92 9.68 -24.88
C PRO A 360 -8.69 9.31 -25.71
N LEU A 361 -7.81 10.27 -25.90
CA LEU A 361 -6.63 10.18 -26.75
C LEU A 361 -5.47 9.45 -26.12
N PRO A 362 -4.58 8.84 -26.91
CA PRO A 362 -3.37 8.28 -26.34
C PRO A 362 -2.37 9.39 -26.00
N ASP A 363 -2.47 9.89 -24.78
CA ASP A 363 -1.46 10.71 -24.12
C ASP A 363 -1.16 10.22 -22.70
N ILE A 364 -0.19 10.91 -22.11
CA ILE A 364 0.25 10.68 -20.74
C ILE A 364 -0.07 11.96 -19.98
N ASP A 365 -0.91 11.83 -18.96
CA ASP A 365 -1.38 12.94 -18.17
C ASP A 365 -0.51 13.20 -16.95
N LEU A 366 -0.31 14.46 -16.64
CA LEU A 366 0.23 14.95 -15.39
C LEU A 366 -0.91 15.34 -14.45
N HIS A 367 -0.84 14.83 -13.22
CA HIS A 367 -1.73 15.20 -12.14
C HIS A 367 -0.96 15.60 -10.89
N ALA A 368 -1.63 16.35 -10.02
CA ALA A 368 -1.20 16.59 -8.65
C ALA A 368 -2.33 16.27 -7.66
N TYR A 369 -1.99 15.58 -6.58
CA TYR A 369 -2.93 15.24 -5.51
C TYR A 369 -2.40 15.71 -4.16
N THR A 370 -3.25 16.37 -3.37
CA THR A 370 -2.96 16.62 -1.95
C THR A 370 -3.33 15.41 -1.08
N PRO A 371 -2.77 15.28 0.14
CA PRO A 371 -3.14 14.20 1.06
C PRO A 371 -4.64 14.15 1.45
N ASP A 372 -5.35 15.29 1.40
CA ASP A 372 -6.80 15.37 1.63
C ASP A 372 -7.64 15.08 0.37
N GLY A 373 -7.00 14.75 -0.75
CA GLY A 373 -7.65 14.26 -1.97
C GLY A 373 -8.03 15.33 -2.99
N LYS A 374 -7.60 16.59 -2.82
CA LYS A 374 -7.80 17.63 -3.85
C LYS A 374 -6.93 17.33 -5.06
N HIS A 375 -7.46 17.64 -6.23
CA HIS A 375 -6.86 17.25 -7.50
C HIS A 375 -6.60 18.42 -8.45
N VAL A 376 -5.52 18.32 -9.22
CA VAL A 376 -5.29 19.10 -10.44
C VAL A 376 -4.95 18.11 -11.55
N GLY A 377 -5.64 18.20 -12.69
CA GLY A 377 -5.45 17.33 -13.85
C GLY A 377 -6.79 16.91 -14.49
N ILE A 378 -6.74 16.05 -15.52
CA ILE A 378 -7.95 15.54 -16.18
C ILE A 378 -8.76 14.63 -15.24
N ASN A 379 -10.06 14.86 -15.13
CA ASN A 379 -10.97 13.93 -14.47
C ASN A 379 -11.56 12.98 -15.50
N TYR A 380 -11.03 11.76 -15.55
CA TYR A 380 -11.45 10.72 -16.50
C TYR A 380 -12.93 10.30 -16.41
N THR A 381 -13.65 10.65 -15.33
CA THR A 381 -15.09 10.38 -15.23
C THR A 381 -15.91 11.45 -15.95
N THR A 382 -15.50 12.71 -15.85
CA THR A 382 -16.24 13.86 -16.40
C THR A 382 -15.70 14.33 -17.74
N GLY A 383 -14.44 13.99 -18.06
CA GLY A 383 -13.70 14.52 -19.21
C GLY A 383 -13.34 16.01 -19.07
N ILE A 384 -13.35 16.53 -17.84
CA ILE A 384 -13.08 17.94 -17.54
C ILE A 384 -11.75 18.05 -16.79
N TYR A 385 -10.92 19.01 -17.19
CA TYR A 385 -9.72 19.37 -16.44
C TYR A 385 -10.08 20.11 -15.15
N GLU A 386 -9.70 19.54 -14.02
CA GLU A 386 -10.02 20.06 -12.70
C GLU A 386 -8.82 20.77 -12.08
N ASN A 387 -9.08 21.81 -11.27
CA ASN A 387 -8.07 22.52 -10.50
C ASN A 387 -8.65 22.91 -9.13
N GLU A 388 -8.59 21.98 -8.19
CA GLU A 388 -9.17 22.10 -6.84
C GLU A 388 -8.14 22.61 -5.81
N ILE A 389 -6.86 22.59 -6.15
CA ILE A 389 -5.77 23.02 -5.26
C ILE A 389 -5.67 24.55 -5.31
N GLN A 390 -5.95 25.20 -4.18
CA GLN A 390 -5.93 26.65 -4.11
C GLN A 390 -4.54 27.22 -4.43
N GLY A 391 -4.49 28.13 -5.40
CA GLY A 391 -3.24 28.76 -5.85
C GLY A 391 -2.44 27.91 -6.83
N ALA A 392 -2.91 26.71 -7.16
CA ALA A 392 -2.31 25.90 -8.21
C ALA A 392 -2.59 26.50 -9.59
N ASN A 393 -1.61 26.32 -10.47
CA ASN A 393 -1.66 26.74 -11.85
C ASN A 393 -1.17 25.59 -12.73
N ALA A 394 -1.80 25.40 -13.88
CA ALA A 394 -1.53 24.25 -14.73
C ALA A 394 -1.70 24.60 -16.20
N SER A 395 -1.05 23.81 -17.04
CA SER A 395 -1.13 23.89 -18.49
C SER A 395 -2.49 23.49 -19.07
N GLY A 396 -3.26 22.67 -18.34
CA GLY A 396 -4.39 21.93 -18.88
C GLY A 396 -3.96 20.55 -19.40
N ASP A 397 -4.92 19.86 -20.02
CA ASP A 397 -4.81 18.55 -20.70
C ASP A 397 -4.24 18.77 -22.10
N LEU A 398 -3.01 18.30 -22.34
CA LEU A 398 -2.22 18.51 -23.54
C LEU A 398 -1.55 17.21 -24.00
N LEU A 399 -1.56 16.94 -25.31
CA LEU A 399 -0.72 15.90 -25.92
C LEU A 399 0.81 16.11 -25.75
N GLY A 400 1.22 17.32 -25.38
CA GLY A 400 2.61 17.80 -25.40
C GLY A 400 3.19 18.02 -24.01
N GLU A 401 3.94 19.11 -23.85
CA GLU A 401 4.48 19.52 -22.54
C GLU A 401 3.34 19.92 -21.60
N GLU A 402 3.14 19.14 -20.54
CA GLU A 402 2.23 19.46 -19.44
C GLU A 402 2.99 19.95 -18.22
N TRP A 403 2.37 20.82 -17.44
CA TRP A 403 2.94 21.27 -16.18
C TRP A 403 1.87 21.62 -15.14
N ILE A 404 2.23 21.39 -13.88
CA ILE A 404 1.44 21.78 -12.72
C ILE A 404 2.39 22.42 -11.70
N PHE A 405 2.07 23.63 -11.24
CA PHE A 405 2.76 24.32 -10.16
C PHE A 405 1.81 24.66 -9.02
N VAL A 406 2.24 24.46 -7.79
CA VAL A 406 1.50 24.75 -6.57
C VAL A 406 2.35 25.59 -5.61
N PRO A 407 1.73 26.36 -4.69
CA PRO A 407 2.46 27.02 -3.61
C PRO A 407 3.28 26.01 -2.79
N ASP A 408 4.52 26.35 -2.45
CA ASP A 408 5.45 25.41 -1.79
C ASP A 408 5.01 24.93 -0.40
N ASN A 409 4.11 25.67 0.24
CA ASN A 409 3.48 25.30 1.51
C ASN A 409 2.34 24.27 1.35
N VAL A 410 1.98 23.90 0.12
CA VAL A 410 0.99 22.87 -0.18
C VAL A 410 1.73 21.59 -0.55
N LYS A 411 1.59 20.55 0.27
CA LYS A 411 2.14 19.22 -0.04
C LYS A 411 1.30 18.56 -1.14
N VAL A 412 1.96 18.16 -2.22
CA VAL A 412 1.35 17.41 -3.32
C VAL A 412 2.20 16.21 -3.69
N GLN A 413 1.55 15.16 -4.18
CA GLN A 413 2.19 14.08 -4.93
C GLN A 413 1.89 14.32 -6.41
N PHE A 414 2.93 14.31 -7.24
CA PHE A 414 2.76 14.36 -8.68
C PHE A 414 2.55 12.94 -9.22
N VAL A 415 1.69 12.81 -10.21
CA VAL A 415 1.30 11.53 -10.78
C VAL A 415 1.32 11.63 -12.28
N VAL A 416 1.93 10.64 -12.91
CA VAL A 416 1.93 10.47 -14.35
C VAL A 416 1.04 9.27 -14.67
N ASP A 417 -0.03 9.48 -15.43
CA ASP A 417 -1.07 8.49 -15.70
C ASP A 417 -1.14 8.22 -17.21
N SER A 418 -1.00 6.94 -17.61
CA SER A 418 -1.01 6.49 -19.00
C SER A 418 -2.31 5.74 -19.34
N ARG A 419 -3.39 6.01 -18.60
CA ARG A 419 -4.66 5.31 -18.77
C ARG A 419 -5.27 5.50 -20.13
N ASP A 420 -5.20 6.69 -20.69
CA ASP A 420 -5.83 6.95 -21.97
C ASP A 420 -5.09 6.24 -23.11
N ASN A 421 -3.77 6.06 -23.00
CA ASN A 421 -3.02 5.14 -23.86
C ASN A 421 -3.53 3.69 -23.81
N GLN A 422 -3.91 3.18 -22.63
CA GLN A 422 -4.46 1.82 -22.51
C GLN A 422 -5.85 1.73 -23.12
N ILE A 423 -6.69 2.74 -22.90
CA ILE A 423 -8.02 2.82 -23.50
C ILE A 423 -7.87 2.84 -25.02
N PHE A 424 -6.98 3.69 -25.55
CA PHE A 424 -6.58 3.75 -26.95
C PHE A 424 -6.19 2.37 -27.49
N LEU A 425 -5.13 1.77 -26.95
CA LEU A 425 -4.60 0.50 -27.48
C LEU A 425 -5.57 -0.68 -27.34
N ASN A 426 -6.49 -0.65 -26.38
CA ASN A 426 -7.56 -1.66 -26.28
C ASN A 426 -8.55 -1.58 -27.45
N SER A 427 -8.79 -0.39 -27.99
CA SER A 427 -9.63 -0.22 -29.17
C SER A 427 -8.85 -0.45 -30.47
N TYR A 428 -7.52 -0.46 -30.40
CA TYR A 428 -6.58 -0.66 -31.53
C TYR A 428 -5.55 -1.76 -31.27
N PRO A 429 -5.96 -3.03 -31.07
CA PRO A 429 -5.06 -4.12 -30.67
C PRO A 429 -3.96 -4.42 -31.71
N GLU A 430 -4.13 -4.03 -32.98
CA GLU A 430 -3.10 -4.09 -34.01
C GLU A 430 -1.93 -3.13 -33.75
N LEU A 431 -2.19 -1.93 -33.19
CA LEU A 431 -1.13 -0.97 -32.85
C LEU A 431 -0.33 -1.44 -31.65
N GLN A 432 -1.00 -2.09 -30.69
CA GLN A 432 -0.34 -2.69 -29.52
C GLN A 432 0.74 -3.70 -29.90
N GLN A 433 0.56 -4.44 -31.00
CA GLN A 433 1.56 -5.39 -31.51
C GLN A 433 2.78 -4.70 -32.14
N THR A 434 2.63 -3.47 -32.62
CA THR A 434 3.70 -2.72 -33.30
C THR A 434 4.52 -1.84 -32.36
N THR A 435 3.87 -1.18 -31.40
CA THR A 435 4.52 -0.19 -30.50
C THR A 435 4.85 -0.79 -29.13
N ASN A 436 4.28 -1.95 -28.78
CA ASN A 436 4.23 -2.47 -27.41
C ASN A 436 3.60 -1.48 -26.40
N GLY A 437 3.02 -0.38 -26.90
CA GLY A 437 2.37 0.70 -26.15
C GLY A 437 3.24 1.44 -25.13
N THR A 438 4.52 1.09 -24.99
CA THR A 438 5.39 1.72 -24.00
C THR A 438 5.88 3.04 -24.54
N GLN A 439 5.62 4.12 -23.82
CA GLN A 439 6.16 5.44 -24.10
C GLN A 439 7.25 5.79 -23.08
N SER A 440 8.11 6.73 -23.45
CA SER A 440 9.03 7.38 -22.52
C SER A 440 8.61 8.83 -22.33
N TYR A 441 8.83 9.35 -21.12
CA TYR A 441 8.68 10.76 -20.81
C TYR A 441 9.83 11.24 -19.94
N ASN A 442 10.10 12.54 -20.00
CA ASN A 442 10.92 13.24 -19.04
C ASN A 442 10.02 13.95 -18.04
N LEU A 443 10.16 13.62 -16.76
CA LEU A 443 9.50 14.33 -15.67
C LEU A 443 10.54 15.16 -14.92
N SER A 444 10.29 16.46 -14.84
CA SER A 444 11.10 17.40 -14.07
C SER A 444 10.34 17.89 -12.86
N ILE A 445 10.87 17.69 -11.65
CA ILE A 445 10.38 18.38 -10.45
C ILE A 445 11.15 19.68 -10.31
N VAL A 446 10.40 20.77 -10.17
CA VAL A 446 10.90 22.14 -10.20
C VAL A 446 10.59 22.80 -8.87
N TYR A 447 11.61 23.44 -8.29
CA TYR A 447 11.44 24.35 -7.16
C TYR A 447 11.86 25.75 -7.59
N ASP A 448 10.87 26.63 -7.73
CA ASP A 448 11.08 28.03 -8.06
C ASP A 448 11.00 28.87 -6.79
N ILE A 449 12.03 29.69 -6.59
CA ILE A 449 12.10 30.63 -5.47
C ILE A 449 12.10 32.07 -6.01
N PRO A 450 11.82 33.09 -5.16
CA PRO A 450 11.91 34.49 -5.57
C PRO A 450 13.29 34.83 -6.18
N ASP A 451 13.32 35.86 -7.03
CA ASP A 451 14.52 36.32 -7.77
C ASP A 451 15.00 35.41 -8.91
N ASP A 452 14.07 34.64 -9.48
CA ASP A 452 14.25 33.88 -10.73
C ASP A 452 15.20 32.68 -10.64
N ILE A 453 15.55 32.24 -9.43
CA ILE A 453 16.36 31.03 -9.22
C ILE A 453 15.45 29.80 -9.30
N ARG A 454 15.82 28.87 -10.19
CA ARG A 454 15.11 27.61 -10.42
C ARG A 454 16.03 26.44 -10.10
N TYR A 455 15.57 25.55 -9.24
CA TYR A 455 16.19 24.25 -8.99
C TYR A 455 15.35 23.18 -9.68
N THR A 456 16.00 22.21 -10.31
CA THR A 456 15.30 21.15 -11.06
C THR A 456 16.04 19.85 -10.94
N THR A 457 15.29 18.77 -10.76
CA THR A 457 15.75 17.40 -10.96
C THR A 457 14.86 16.75 -12.01
N SER A 458 15.43 15.95 -12.89
CA SER A 458 14.73 15.37 -14.03
C SER A 458 15.00 13.88 -14.10
N VAL A 459 13.99 13.12 -14.48
CA VAL A 459 14.10 11.68 -14.69
C VAL A 459 13.39 11.29 -15.97
N GLU A 460 14.07 10.51 -16.80
CA GLU A 460 13.46 9.89 -17.98
C GLU A 460 12.95 8.50 -17.58
N GLN A 461 11.68 8.22 -17.84
CA GLN A 461 11.01 7.00 -17.39
C GLN A 461 10.17 6.40 -18.51
N PRO A 462 10.21 5.07 -18.69
CA PRO A 462 9.25 4.37 -19.52
C PRO A 462 7.94 4.17 -18.75
N ILE A 463 6.81 4.19 -19.45
CA ILE A 463 5.49 3.88 -18.90
C ILE A 463 4.73 3.00 -19.88
N LYS A 464 4.17 1.90 -19.37
CA LYS A 464 3.32 1.04 -20.20
C LYS A 464 1.93 1.64 -20.27
N PRO A 465 1.11 1.22 -21.24
CA PRO A 465 -0.29 1.64 -21.29
C PRO A 465 -0.99 1.29 -19.99
N GLY A 466 -1.65 2.26 -19.38
CA GLY A 466 -2.48 2.06 -18.19
C GLY A 466 -1.72 2.02 -16.88
N ASP A 467 -0.38 2.08 -16.94
CA ASP A 467 0.42 2.26 -15.75
C ASP A 467 0.21 3.67 -15.19
N ILE A 468 0.28 3.77 -13.86
CA ILE A 468 0.23 5.01 -13.11
C ILE A 468 1.51 5.08 -12.29
N ARG A 469 2.27 6.16 -12.44
CA ARG A 469 3.51 6.38 -11.69
C ARG A 469 3.34 7.57 -10.75
N ARG A 470 3.76 7.40 -9.50
CA ARG A 470 3.61 8.37 -8.42
C ARG A 470 4.98 8.86 -8.01
N TYR A 471 5.13 10.17 -7.95
CA TYR A 471 6.39 10.83 -7.66
C TYR A 471 6.26 11.63 -6.38
N ASN A 472 6.89 11.08 -5.35
CA ASN A 472 7.16 11.80 -4.12
C ASN A 472 8.56 12.44 -4.24
N TYR A 473 8.72 13.55 -3.53
CA TYR A 473 9.94 14.35 -3.59
C TYR A 473 10.21 15.00 -2.25
N PHE A 474 11.49 15.28 -2.00
CA PHE A 474 11.93 16.05 -0.85
C PHE A 474 12.81 17.21 -1.31
N ILE A 475 12.49 18.41 -0.83
CA ILE A 475 13.28 19.61 -1.07
C ILE A 475 14.06 19.92 0.20
N SER A 476 15.38 19.96 0.07
CA SER A 476 16.29 20.26 1.17
C SER A 476 17.07 21.53 0.91
N ARG A 477 17.30 22.32 1.96
CA ARG A 477 18.11 23.54 1.89
C ARG A 477 19.54 23.25 2.33
N ASN A 478 20.50 23.55 1.47
CA ASN A 478 21.92 23.40 1.73
C ASN A 478 22.47 24.54 2.62
N PRO A 479 23.63 24.34 3.28
CA PRO A 479 24.27 25.37 4.10
C PRO A 479 24.68 26.64 3.34
N ASP A 480 24.87 26.55 2.02
CA ASP A 480 25.18 27.67 1.12
C ASP A 480 23.92 28.38 0.58
N GLU A 481 22.76 28.08 1.15
CA GLU A 481 21.45 28.62 0.79
C GLU A 481 20.89 28.13 -0.55
N THR A 482 21.56 27.19 -1.23
CA THR A 482 20.99 26.50 -2.39
C THR A 482 19.99 25.42 -1.97
N TYR A 483 19.21 24.91 -2.93
CA TYR A 483 18.26 23.82 -2.69
C TYR A 483 18.61 22.60 -3.52
N GLU A 484 18.35 21.44 -2.95
CA GLU A 484 18.43 20.15 -3.63
C GLU A 484 17.04 19.51 -3.64
N ILE A 485 16.69 18.89 -4.77
CA ILE A 485 15.44 18.17 -4.96
C ILE A 485 15.79 16.70 -5.12
N ILE A 486 15.30 15.87 -4.20
CA ILE A 486 15.46 14.42 -4.22
C ILE A 486 14.13 13.83 -4.68
N LEU A 487 14.15 13.10 -5.79
CA LEU A 487 13.04 12.25 -6.22
C LEU A 487 13.16 10.91 -5.50
N ASP A 488 12.11 10.52 -4.81
CA ASP A 488 12.13 9.32 -3.98
C ASP A 488 10.75 8.68 -3.97
N ASP A 489 10.62 7.53 -4.65
CA ASP A 489 9.41 6.73 -4.76
C ASP A 489 9.51 5.40 -4.00
N VAL A 490 10.54 5.22 -3.16
CA VAL A 490 10.82 3.95 -2.48
C VAL A 490 10.56 4.10 -0.98
N PRO A 491 9.56 3.40 -0.41
CA PRO A 491 9.38 3.38 1.04
C PRO A 491 10.58 2.84 1.82
N PRO A 492 10.82 3.32 3.05
CA PRO A 492 11.83 2.75 3.93
C PRO A 492 11.66 1.25 4.16
N ALA A 493 12.76 0.50 4.31
CA ALA A 493 12.72 -0.90 4.70
C ALA A 493 12.74 -1.04 6.22
N ILE A 494 11.84 -1.86 6.79
CA ILE A 494 11.82 -2.23 8.22
C ILE A 494 12.29 -3.68 8.38
N PHE A 495 13.23 -3.93 9.29
CA PHE A 495 13.83 -5.24 9.52
C PHE A 495 14.30 -5.42 10.98
N ASN A 496 14.88 -6.58 11.30
CA ASN A 496 15.36 -6.93 12.64
C ASN A 496 14.31 -6.74 13.77
N THR A 497 13.04 -6.99 13.46
CA THR A 497 11.94 -6.91 14.43
C THR A 497 12.13 -7.94 15.55
N THR A 498 11.97 -7.47 16.78
CA THR A 498 12.14 -8.22 18.03
C THR A 498 11.06 -7.78 19.02
N PRO A 499 10.52 -8.68 19.86
CA PRO A 499 10.75 -10.12 19.92
C PRO A 499 10.13 -10.87 18.74
N LYS A 500 10.57 -12.13 18.51
CA LYS A 500 9.91 -13.07 17.60
C LYS A 500 9.39 -14.26 18.40
N ASN A 501 8.20 -14.74 18.07
CA ASN A 501 7.56 -15.91 18.69
C ASN A 501 7.36 -15.75 20.20
N ILE A 502 8.11 -16.46 21.05
CA ILE A 502 7.95 -16.48 22.50
C ILE A 502 9.17 -15.84 23.15
N THR A 503 8.96 -15.03 24.18
CA THR A 503 10.07 -14.43 24.95
C THR A 503 9.70 -14.27 26.41
N ASN A 504 10.70 -14.34 27.28
CA ASN A 504 10.61 -13.93 28.68
C ASN A 504 11.22 -12.54 28.94
N THR A 505 11.60 -11.81 27.88
CA THR A 505 12.18 -10.47 27.99
C THR A 505 11.30 -9.44 27.32
N LEU A 506 11.07 -8.33 28.02
CA LEU A 506 10.19 -7.28 27.54
C LEU A 506 10.98 -6.18 26.83
N HIS A 507 11.33 -6.45 25.58
CA HIS A 507 12.08 -5.53 24.73
C HIS A 507 11.56 -5.59 23.29
N VAL A 508 10.89 -4.53 22.86
CA VAL A 508 10.38 -4.37 21.50
C VAL A 508 11.32 -3.46 20.74
N SER A 509 11.83 -3.93 19.61
CA SER A 509 12.74 -3.15 18.76
C SER A 509 12.59 -3.50 17.29
N ALA A 510 12.95 -2.55 16.44
CA ALA A 510 13.11 -2.76 15.01
C ALA A 510 14.18 -1.80 14.48
N GLU A 511 14.79 -2.19 13.36
CA GLU A 511 15.67 -1.34 12.58
C GLU A 511 14.98 -0.95 11.28
N PHE A 512 15.35 0.22 10.76
CA PHE A 512 14.84 0.71 9.50
C PHE A 512 15.91 1.48 8.76
N LYS A 513 15.81 1.46 7.44
CA LYS A 513 16.75 2.13 6.56
C LYS A 513 16.05 2.56 5.27
N ASP A 514 16.45 3.73 4.80
CA ASP A 514 16.04 4.25 3.50
C ASP A 514 17.01 3.81 2.38
N ASN A 515 16.58 3.91 1.12
CA ASN A 515 17.46 3.63 -0.02
C ASN A 515 18.65 4.61 -0.09
N PRO A 516 19.80 4.23 -0.69
CA PRO A 516 21.00 5.07 -0.71
C PRO A 516 20.82 6.47 -1.29
N ASP A 517 19.94 6.59 -2.28
CA ASP A 517 19.62 7.85 -2.98
C ASP A 517 18.26 8.43 -2.52
N GLY A 518 17.71 7.90 -1.42
CA GLY A 518 16.44 8.33 -0.83
C GLY A 518 16.52 9.65 -0.09
N SER A 519 15.35 10.17 0.27
CA SER A 519 15.17 11.42 1.00
C SER A 519 15.60 11.34 2.48
N GLY A 520 15.85 10.12 2.96
CA GLY A 520 16.20 9.77 4.33
C GLY A 520 14.96 9.64 5.22
N ILE A 521 15.12 8.97 6.36
CA ILE A 521 14.03 8.76 7.32
C ILE A 521 13.51 10.09 7.87
N ASP A 522 12.18 10.23 7.92
CA ASP A 522 11.49 11.28 8.68
C ASP A 522 11.12 10.76 10.06
N ASN A 523 11.87 11.15 11.09
CA ASN A 523 11.60 10.73 12.46
C ASN A 523 10.20 11.14 12.96
N SER A 524 9.58 12.17 12.38
CA SER A 524 8.23 12.61 12.77
C SER A 524 7.12 11.70 12.23
N SER A 525 7.43 10.88 11.23
CA SER A 525 6.52 9.90 10.64
C SER A 525 6.48 8.57 11.40
N ILE A 526 7.43 8.34 12.31
CA ILE A 526 7.56 7.07 13.02
C ILE A 526 6.42 6.91 14.02
N TYR A 527 5.69 5.82 13.91
CA TYR A 527 4.52 5.52 14.73
C TYR A 527 4.51 4.06 15.17
N LEU A 528 4.56 3.81 16.48
CA LEU A 528 4.61 2.48 17.08
C LEU A 528 3.36 2.21 17.92
N ILE A 529 2.61 1.19 17.52
CA ILE A 529 1.43 0.69 18.23
C ILE A 529 1.75 -0.68 18.82
N ILE A 530 1.42 -0.87 20.10
CA ILE A 530 1.41 -2.18 20.76
C ILE A 530 0.01 -2.43 21.32
N ASP A 531 -0.63 -3.54 20.95
CA ASP A 531 -1.99 -3.91 21.36
C ASP A 531 -3.03 -2.80 21.13
N GLY A 532 -2.91 -2.08 20.00
CA GLY A 532 -3.80 -0.96 19.67
C GLY A 532 -3.49 0.35 20.40
N VAL A 533 -2.48 0.40 21.27
CA VAL A 533 -2.07 1.60 22.00
C VAL A 533 -0.84 2.24 21.36
N ASP A 534 -0.90 3.53 21.05
CA ASP A 534 0.26 4.31 20.64
C ASP A 534 1.26 4.47 21.80
N VAL A 535 2.47 3.94 21.60
CA VAL A 535 3.58 4.00 22.56
C VAL A 535 4.77 4.78 22.01
N THR A 536 4.62 5.46 20.87
CA THR A 536 5.70 6.16 20.14
C THR A 536 6.49 7.11 21.06
N SER A 537 5.79 7.93 21.83
CA SER A 537 6.40 8.91 22.76
C SER A 537 7.23 8.29 23.89
N LYS A 538 7.08 6.98 24.15
CA LYS A 538 7.83 6.25 25.18
C LYS A 538 9.02 5.48 24.61
N ALA A 539 9.13 5.41 23.28
CA ALA A 539 10.21 4.70 22.61
C ALA A 539 11.45 5.60 22.47
N MET A 540 12.63 4.98 22.47
CA MET A 540 13.86 5.63 22.07
C MET A 540 14.00 5.47 20.56
N ILE A 541 13.92 6.59 19.85
CA ILE A 541 14.00 6.66 18.38
C ILE A 541 15.37 7.24 18.00
N SER A 542 16.04 6.57 17.06
CA SER A 542 17.26 7.03 16.41
C SER A 542 17.05 7.06 14.90
N ASN A 543 18.06 7.50 14.14
CA ASN A 543 17.95 7.63 12.68
C ASN A 543 17.69 6.31 11.94
N ASN A 544 17.96 5.16 12.55
CA ASN A 544 17.85 3.85 11.91
C ASN A 544 17.22 2.76 12.79
N SER A 545 16.73 3.11 13.98
CA SER A 545 16.13 2.13 14.89
C SER A 545 15.17 2.75 15.89
N ILE A 546 14.25 1.93 16.36
CA ILE A 546 13.33 2.21 17.45
C ILE A 546 13.43 1.09 18.48
N ASN A 547 13.43 1.45 19.76
CA ASN A 547 13.43 0.48 20.85
C ASN A 547 12.61 0.97 22.05
N ILE A 548 11.93 0.04 22.72
CA ILE A 548 11.12 0.31 23.91
C ILE A 548 11.11 -0.90 24.83
N LYS A 549 11.07 -0.63 26.15
CA LYS A 549 10.79 -1.62 27.19
C LYS A 549 9.43 -1.33 27.80
N PRO A 550 8.33 -1.78 27.15
CA PRO A 550 6.99 -1.48 27.63
C PRO A 550 6.72 -2.22 28.96
N LEU A 551 5.56 -1.99 29.57
CA LEU A 551 5.03 -2.81 30.66
C LEU A 551 3.83 -3.55 30.08
N LEU A 552 3.95 -4.86 29.88
CA LEU A 552 2.94 -5.74 29.31
C LEU A 552 2.71 -6.91 30.28
N ARG A 553 1.52 -7.51 30.19
CA ARG A 553 1.19 -8.73 30.93
C ARG A 553 1.55 -9.94 30.08
N ASP A 554 1.77 -11.09 30.70
CA ASP A 554 1.96 -12.33 29.96
C ASP A 554 0.77 -12.62 29.02
N GLY A 555 1.08 -13.14 27.84
CA GLY A 555 0.11 -13.37 26.76
C GLY A 555 0.60 -12.95 25.39
N LEU A 556 -0.28 -13.06 24.39
CA LEU A 556 -0.02 -12.66 23.02
C LEU A 556 -0.12 -11.14 22.86
N HIS A 557 0.87 -10.55 22.20
CA HIS A 557 0.94 -9.13 21.87
C HIS A 557 1.11 -8.92 20.37
N GLU A 558 0.48 -7.87 19.87
CA GLU A 558 0.60 -7.42 18.48
C GLU A 558 1.33 -6.08 18.43
N VAL A 559 2.31 -6.00 17.53
CA VAL A 559 3.08 -4.78 17.28
C VAL A 559 2.90 -4.35 15.84
N ARG A 560 2.61 -3.06 15.66
CA ARG A 560 2.60 -2.39 14.36
C ARG A 560 3.53 -1.19 14.40
N LEU A 561 4.51 -1.18 13.52
CA LEU A 561 5.43 -0.07 13.33
C LEU A 561 5.21 0.53 11.93
N THR A 562 5.01 1.85 11.87
CA THR A 562 5.00 2.63 10.63
C THR A 562 6.22 3.53 10.62
N VAL A 563 6.93 3.58 9.51
CA VAL A 563 8.10 4.45 9.28
C VAL A 563 7.94 5.09 7.91
N GLY A 564 8.14 6.39 7.81
CA GLY A 564 8.21 7.12 6.55
C GLY A 564 9.54 7.83 6.33
N ASP A 565 9.82 8.12 5.07
CA ASP A 565 10.90 9.00 4.66
C ASP A 565 10.45 10.46 4.57
N LYS A 566 11.37 11.36 4.20
CA LYS A 566 11.07 12.80 4.09
C LYS A 566 10.33 13.18 2.82
N ALA A 567 10.32 12.33 1.79
CA ALA A 567 9.49 12.48 0.60
C ALA A 567 8.03 12.07 0.87
N GLY A 568 7.79 11.36 1.96
CA GLY A 568 6.46 10.93 2.42
C GLY A 568 6.10 9.49 2.03
N ASN A 569 7.03 8.67 1.52
CA ASN A 569 6.77 7.25 1.34
C ASN A 569 6.76 6.56 2.72
N THR A 570 5.84 5.62 2.93
CA THR A 570 5.66 4.95 4.23
C THR A 570 5.70 3.44 4.09
N ALA A 571 6.37 2.78 5.04
CA ALA A 571 6.34 1.34 5.23
C ALA A 571 5.71 0.97 6.57
N THR A 572 5.04 -0.18 6.62
CA THR A 572 4.45 -0.74 7.83
C THR A 572 4.93 -2.17 8.04
N ALA A 573 5.41 -2.48 9.24
CA ALA A 573 5.71 -3.84 9.69
C ALA A 573 4.75 -4.25 10.81
N ASN A 574 4.21 -5.45 10.71
CA ASN A 574 3.40 -6.07 11.76
C ASN A 574 4.08 -7.35 12.21
N TRP A 575 4.19 -7.55 13.52
CA TRP A 575 4.63 -8.82 14.10
C TRP A 575 3.95 -9.05 15.43
N ASN A 576 3.98 -10.29 15.89
CA ASN A 576 3.44 -10.67 17.18
C ASN A 576 4.47 -11.45 17.99
N PHE A 577 4.27 -11.47 19.29
CA PHE A 577 5.02 -12.29 20.21
C PHE A 577 4.18 -12.68 21.43
N THR A 578 4.48 -13.81 22.04
CA THR A 578 3.95 -14.21 23.35
C THR A 578 4.97 -13.84 24.41
N LEU A 579 4.57 -12.97 25.34
CA LEU A 579 5.35 -12.71 26.55
C LEU A 579 5.00 -13.75 27.61
N ASP A 580 6.01 -14.37 28.19
CA ASP A 580 5.85 -15.25 29.35
C ASP A 580 7.01 -15.02 30.32
N THR A 581 6.70 -14.40 31.46
CA THR A 581 7.69 -14.06 32.48
C THR A 581 7.61 -14.97 33.71
N MET A 582 6.72 -15.96 33.69
CA MET A 582 6.46 -16.85 34.81
C MET A 582 7.14 -18.20 34.61
N PRO A 583 7.91 -18.71 35.60
CA PRO A 583 8.43 -20.07 35.55
C PRO A 583 7.33 -21.15 35.61
N PRO A 584 7.59 -22.37 35.07
CA PRO A 584 6.68 -23.50 35.22
C PRO A 584 6.35 -23.84 36.68
N ALA A 585 5.13 -24.30 36.92
CA ALA A 585 4.73 -24.84 38.22
C ALA A 585 5.06 -26.34 38.31
N ILE A 586 5.77 -26.73 39.37
CA ILE A 586 6.16 -28.13 39.65
C ILE A 586 5.41 -28.62 40.89
N GLN A 587 4.70 -29.74 40.76
CA GLN A 587 3.99 -30.42 41.84
C GLN A 587 4.57 -31.82 42.02
N LEU A 588 5.24 -32.06 43.15
CA LEU A 588 5.73 -33.38 43.54
C LEU A 588 4.60 -34.16 44.23
N SER A 589 4.38 -35.41 43.83
CA SER A 589 3.31 -36.24 44.42
C SER A 589 3.68 -36.78 45.81
N LEU A 590 4.98 -36.85 46.10
CA LEU A 590 5.49 -37.36 47.37
C LEU A 590 5.59 -36.24 48.41
N ALA A 591 4.87 -36.40 49.52
CA ALA A 591 4.93 -35.47 50.64
C ALA A 591 6.32 -35.47 51.30
N ASN A 592 6.78 -34.29 51.71
CA ASN A 592 8.11 -34.12 52.30
C ASN A 592 8.23 -34.86 53.63
N GLY A 593 9.28 -35.66 53.78
CA GLY A 593 9.56 -36.46 54.95
C GLY A 593 8.75 -37.76 55.07
N THR A 594 8.08 -38.20 53.99
CA THR A 594 7.36 -39.49 54.00
C THR A 594 8.32 -40.62 54.36
N GLU A 595 7.91 -41.50 55.28
CA GLU A 595 8.73 -42.64 55.71
C GLU A 595 8.26 -43.92 55.02
N PHE A 596 9.21 -44.70 54.51
CA PHE A 596 8.98 -46.01 53.89
C PHE A 596 9.89 -47.05 54.50
N TYR A 597 9.43 -48.29 54.56
CA TYR A 597 10.29 -49.42 54.93
C TYR A 597 11.10 -49.86 53.71
N SER A 598 12.32 -50.35 53.97
CA SER A 598 13.30 -50.68 52.94
C SER A 598 12.91 -51.83 52.01
N ASP A 599 11.85 -52.60 52.30
CA ASP A 599 11.29 -53.63 51.41
C ASP A 599 10.19 -53.14 50.48
N GLN A 600 9.78 -51.88 50.61
CA GLN A 600 8.76 -51.27 49.78
C GLN A 600 9.35 -50.77 48.46
N ASN A 601 8.49 -50.62 47.45
CA ASN A 601 8.79 -49.88 46.25
C ASN A 601 8.00 -48.57 46.27
N ILE A 602 8.59 -47.49 45.77
CA ILE A 602 7.90 -46.22 45.58
C ILE A 602 7.90 -45.84 44.12
N THR A 603 6.81 -45.25 43.65
CA THR A 603 6.75 -44.66 42.30
C THR A 603 7.01 -43.17 42.41
N ILE A 604 7.98 -42.66 41.64
CA ILE A 604 8.24 -41.22 41.62
C ILE A 604 7.33 -40.57 40.59
N ASP A 605 6.36 -39.81 41.07
CA ASP A 605 5.43 -39.08 40.22
C ASP A 605 5.44 -37.58 40.52
N TYR A 606 5.32 -36.77 39.48
CA TYR A 606 5.27 -35.32 39.55
C TYR A 606 4.55 -34.73 38.34
N ASN A 607 3.94 -33.56 38.51
CA ASN A 607 3.30 -32.82 37.44
C ASN A 607 4.01 -31.50 37.20
N VAL A 608 4.21 -31.14 35.93
CA VAL A 608 4.77 -29.85 35.52
C VAL A 608 3.76 -29.20 34.59
N THR A 609 3.39 -27.98 34.88
CA THR A 609 2.46 -27.20 34.07
C THR A 609 3.00 -25.80 33.85
N ASP A 610 2.81 -25.29 32.65
CA ASP A 610 2.99 -23.88 32.33
C ASP A 610 1.77 -23.41 31.54
N ALA A 611 1.25 -22.23 31.88
CA ALA A 611 -0.03 -21.74 31.37
C ALA A 611 0.11 -20.88 30.10
N THR A 612 1.27 -20.27 29.88
CA THR A 612 1.44 -19.23 28.85
C THR A 612 2.23 -19.74 27.66
N SER A 613 3.46 -20.22 27.87
CA SER A 613 4.32 -20.74 26.80
C SER A 613 4.34 -22.26 26.73
N GLY A 614 3.89 -22.95 27.79
CA GLY A 614 3.92 -24.40 27.91
C GLY A 614 5.30 -24.92 28.32
N VAL A 615 5.34 -26.17 28.78
CA VAL A 615 6.57 -26.79 29.29
C VAL A 615 7.45 -27.22 28.10
N ALA A 616 8.70 -26.77 28.07
CA ALA A 616 9.67 -27.22 27.08
C ALA A 616 10.39 -28.50 27.51
N SER A 617 10.79 -28.56 28.78
CA SER A 617 11.48 -29.73 29.34
C SER A 617 11.28 -29.86 30.84
N SER A 618 11.38 -31.09 31.33
CA SER A 618 11.43 -31.41 32.75
C SER A 618 12.26 -32.66 32.98
N PHE A 619 13.09 -32.66 34.02
CA PHE A 619 13.83 -33.85 34.45
C PHE A 619 13.86 -33.94 35.97
N ALA A 620 14.08 -35.16 36.47
CA ALA A 620 14.10 -35.47 37.88
C ALA A 620 15.39 -36.20 38.27
N THR A 621 15.83 -36.00 39.50
CA THR A 621 16.96 -36.73 40.09
C THR A 621 16.61 -37.27 41.47
N LEU A 622 17.17 -38.43 41.82
CA LEU A 622 17.19 -39.03 43.15
C LEU A 622 18.64 -39.01 43.66
N ASP A 623 18.91 -38.22 44.69
CA ASP A 623 20.26 -37.99 45.24
C ASP A 623 21.31 -37.62 44.18
N GLY A 624 20.87 -36.88 43.16
CA GLY A 624 21.69 -36.44 42.03
C GLY A 624 21.78 -37.43 40.86
N ALA A 625 21.27 -38.66 41.00
CA ALA A 625 21.14 -39.61 39.89
C ALA A 625 19.86 -39.35 39.09
N ALA A 626 19.92 -39.36 37.76
CA ALA A 626 18.75 -39.12 36.92
C ALA A 626 17.69 -40.22 37.07
N ILE A 627 16.42 -39.81 37.14
CA ILE A 627 15.25 -40.69 37.19
C ILE A 627 14.16 -40.18 36.23
N THR A 628 13.29 -41.09 35.79
CA THR A 628 12.15 -40.79 34.91
C THR A 628 10.87 -40.71 35.72
N LYS A 629 9.93 -39.87 35.27
CA LYS A 629 8.58 -39.82 35.82
C LYS A 629 7.91 -41.20 35.68
N GLY A 630 7.35 -41.70 36.77
CA GLY A 630 6.72 -43.02 36.84
C GLY A 630 7.69 -44.16 37.18
N ASP A 631 8.98 -43.89 37.38
CA ASP A 631 9.94 -44.91 37.80
C ASP A 631 9.52 -45.54 39.12
N MET A 632 9.55 -46.88 39.17
CA MET A 632 9.40 -47.65 40.39
C MET A 632 10.77 -47.90 41.00
N ILE A 633 11.03 -47.27 42.14
CA ILE A 633 12.29 -47.36 42.87
C ILE A 633 12.16 -48.45 43.93
N ASP A 634 12.99 -49.48 43.82
CA ASP A 634 13.15 -50.51 44.85
C ASP A 634 14.02 -49.95 45.99
N LEU A 635 13.41 -49.75 47.16
CA LEU A 635 14.07 -49.12 48.30
C LEU A 635 15.16 -50.01 48.92
N ARG A 636 15.22 -51.30 48.59
CA ARG A 636 16.30 -52.20 49.04
C ARG A 636 17.66 -51.81 48.47
N ASN A 637 17.65 -51.06 47.36
CA ASN A 637 18.86 -50.57 46.71
C ASN A 637 19.35 -49.22 47.26
N LEU A 638 18.60 -48.62 48.19
CA LEU A 638 18.94 -47.36 48.84
C LEU A 638 19.47 -47.61 50.25
N SER A 639 20.31 -46.68 50.74
CA SER A 639 20.77 -46.69 52.13
C SER A 639 19.62 -46.39 53.09
N ILE A 640 19.69 -46.86 54.33
CA ILE A 640 18.79 -46.38 55.38
C ILE A 640 19.10 -44.89 55.65
N GLY A 641 18.08 -44.03 55.66
CA GLY A 641 18.24 -42.59 55.86
C GLY A 641 17.37 -41.73 54.94
N SER A 642 17.69 -40.44 54.87
CA SER A 642 16.98 -39.47 54.05
C SER A 642 17.48 -39.48 52.61
N HIS A 643 16.56 -39.49 51.66
CA HIS A 643 16.80 -39.41 50.22
C HIS A 643 16.06 -38.19 49.64
N THR A 644 16.64 -37.54 48.63
CA THR A 644 16.11 -36.31 48.04
C THR A 644 15.73 -36.52 46.58
N ILE A 645 14.49 -36.18 46.25
CA ILE A 645 14.01 -36.06 44.87
C ILE A 645 14.03 -34.58 44.49
N ARG A 646 14.64 -34.25 43.36
CA ARG A 646 14.67 -32.90 42.80
C ARG A 646 14.15 -32.93 41.37
N VAL A 647 13.22 -32.03 41.06
CA VAL A 647 12.66 -31.84 39.71
C VAL A 647 13.01 -30.44 39.25
N THR A 648 13.55 -30.34 38.05
CA THR A 648 13.85 -29.06 37.38
C THR A 648 13.05 -29.03 36.09
N ALA A 649 12.42 -27.89 35.80
CA ALA A 649 11.64 -27.69 34.58
C ALA A 649 11.93 -26.33 33.96
N THR A 650 11.81 -26.27 32.64
CA THR A 650 11.95 -25.06 31.83
C THR A 650 10.78 -24.97 30.86
N ASP A 651 10.19 -23.78 30.72
CA ASP A 651 9.11 -23.52 29.74
C ASP A 651 9.67 -23.18 28.34
N ASN A 652 8.78 -22.93 27.37
CA ASN A 652 9.16 -22.55 26.01
C ASN A 652 9.64 -21.09 25.90
N ALA A 653 9.48 -20.27 26.93
CA ALA A 653 10.01 -18.91 27.02
C ALA A 653 11.42 -18.85 27.63
N GLY A 654 11.91 -19.95 28.20
CA GLY A 654 13.21 -20.07 28.85
C GLY A 654 13.19 -19.81 30.36
N ASN A 655 12.04 -19.62 31.00
CA ASN A 655 11.97 -19.53 32.46
C ASN A 655 12.15 -20.92 33.07
N SER A 656 12.85 -20.99 34.20
CA SER A 656 13.17 -22.25 34.87
C SER A 656 12.73 -22.26 36.33
N ALA A 657 12.22 -23.39 36.77
CA ALA A 657 11.81 -23.64 38.15
C ALA A 657 12.45 -24.94 38.66
N GLU A 658 12.63 -25.02 39.98
CA GLU A 658 13.12 -26.21 40.65
C GLU A 658 12.29 -26.46 41.92
N SER A 659 11.98 -27.73 42.17
CA SER A 659 11.31 -28.17 43.39
C SER A 659 11.94 -29.46 43.90
N SER A 660 11.93 -29.65 45.21
CA SER A 660 12.50 -30.85 45.83
C SER A 660 11.68 -31.31 47.02
N THR A 661 11.66 -32.63 47.25
CA THR A 661 11.05 -33.28 48.41
C THR A 661 11.99 -34.36 48.93
N THR A 662 11.91 -34.67 50.22
CA THR A 662 12.66 -35.79 50.81
C THR A 662 11.75 -36.93 51.25
N PHE A 663 12.31 -38.13 51.32
CA PHE A 663 11.69 -39.28 51.98
C PHE A 663 12.73 -40.03 52.80
N ILE A 664 12.26 -40.81 53.78
CA ILE A 664 13.14 -41.54 54.70
C ILE A 664 12.94 -43.04 54.48
N VAL A 665 14.03 -43.75 54.18
CA VAL A 665 14.06 -45.21 54.16
C VAL A 665 14.39 -45.71 55.55
N LYS A 666 13.46 -46.47 56.15
CA LYS A 666 13.58 -47.11 57.47
C LYS A 666 13.98 -48.58 57.31
N PRO A 667 14.70 -49.15 58.28
CA PRO A 667 14.92 -50.60 58.32
C PRO A 667 13.61 -51.33 58.60
N LEU A 668 13.49 -52.58 58.17
CA LEU A 668 12.34 -53.44 58.49
C LEU A 668 12.14 -53.51 60.00
N GLN A 669 10.89 -53.50 60.44
CA GLN A 669 10.59 -53.66 61.85
C GLN A 669 10.65 -55.15 62.22
N ALA A 670 11.62 -55.51 63.07
CA ALA A 670 11.67 -56.85 63.65
C ALA A 670 10.90 -56.89 64.97
N ILE A 671 10.15 -57.96 65.17
CA ILE A 671 9.59 -58.33 66.48
C ILE A 671 10.70 -59.06 67.23
N ILE A 672 11.02 -58.56 68.42
CA ILE A 672 12.13 -59.06 69.23
C ILE A 672 11.58 -59.49 70.57
N GLU A 673 12.02 -60.63 71.05
CA GLU A 673 11.85 -61.05 72.44
C GLU A 673 13.21 -61.38 73.03
N ILE A 674 13.50 -60.92 74.25
CA ILE A 674 14.79 -61.19 74.92
C ILE A 674 14.55 -61.90 76.26
N GLU A 675 15.21 -63.06 76.42
CA GLU A 675 15.21 -63.85 77.65
C GLU A 675 16.60 -63.84 78.33
N PRO A 676 16.66 -63.67 79.67
CA PRO A 676 15.51 -63.47 80.55
C PRO A 676 14.96 -62.03 80.47
N HIS A 677 13.64 -61.88 80.57
CA HIS A 677 12.97 -60.57 80.65
C HIS A 677 13.43 -59.74 81.87
N THR A 678 13.93 -60.41 82.91
CA THR A 678 14.64 -59.77 84.04
C THR A 678 16.09 -60.25 84.09
N LEU A 679 17.03 -59.33 83.87
CA LEU A 679 18.45 -59.56 83.90
C LEU A 679 19.05 -59.20 85.26
N ASN A 680 19.50 -60.17 86.05
CA ASN A 680 20.39 -59.89 87.17
C ASN A 680 21.83 -59.65 86.66
N ILE A 681 22.38 -58.46 86.92
CA ILE A 681 23.72 -58.06 86.48
C ILE A 681 24.83 -58.91 87.13
N ASN A 682 24.57 -59.52 88.29
CA ASN A 682 25.52 -60.38 89.00
C ASN A 682 25.38 -61.89 88.69
N SER A 683 24.45 -62.27 87.80
CA SER A 683 24.28 -63.67 87.42
C SER A 683 25.45 -64.18 86.59
N SER A 684 25.92 -65.40 86.89
CA SER A 684 26.96 -66.13 86.16
C SER A 684 26.43 -66.89 84.93
N GLY A 685 25.20 -66.62 84.49
CA GLY A 685 24.64 -67.21 83.28
C GLY A 685 25.51 -66.88 82.05
N ARG A 686 25.62 -67.82 81.11
CA ARG A 686 26.52 -67.61 79.97
C ARG A 686 25.90 -66.78 78.84
N TRP A 687 24.58 -66.87 78.67
CA TRP A 687 23.88 -66.39 77.48
C TRP A 687 22.70 -65.47 77.80
N ILE A 688 22.42 -64.55 76.88
CA ILE A 688 21.13 -63.86 76.71
C ILE A 688 20.53 -64.34 75.41
N LYS A 689 19.35 -64.96 75.49
CA LYS A 689 18.65 -65.44 74.30
C LYS A 689 17.83 -64.30 73.71
N ALA A 690 17.77 -64.22 72.39
CA ALA A 690 16.82 -63.37 71.69
C ALA A 690 16.12 -64.16 70.59
N ARG A 691 14.80 -64.00 70.49
CA ARG A 691 14.01 -64.45 69.34
C ARG A 691 13.76 -63.25 68.43
N ILE A 692 13.96 -63.44 67.14
CA ILE A 692 13.81 -62.42 66.10
C ILE A 692 12.82 -62.94 65.08
N GLU A 693 11.68 -62.27 64.95
CA GLU A 693 10.73 -62.48 63.87
C GLU A 693 10.75 -61.23 62.98
N ILE A 694 10.76 -61.42 61.66
CA ILE A 694 10.59 -60.32 60.70
C ILE A 694 9.33 -60.65 59.90
N PRO A 695 8.22 -59.91 60.12
CA PRO A 695 6.96 -60.19 59.46
C PRO A 695 7.12 -60.31 57.93
N GLY A 696 6.64 -61.41 57.34
CA GLY A 696 6.71 -61.66 55.90
C GLY A 696 8.06 -62.23 55.40
N TYR A 697 9.03 -62.46 56.28
CA TYR A 697 10.34 -63.02 55.93
C TYR A 697 10.58 -64.37 56.60
N ASN A 698 11.24 -65.27 55.87
CA ASN A 698 11.71 -66.53 56.44
C ASN A 698 12.95 -66.27 57.31
N ALA A 699 12.90 -66.68 58.58
CA ALA A 699 13.97 -66.54 59.56
C ALA A 699 15.33 -67.10 59.09
N ARG A 700 15.34 -68.12 58.21
CA ARG A 700 16.58 -68.69 57.64
C ARG A 700 17.35 -67.72 56.74
N LEU A 701 16.67 -66.69 56.22
CA LEU A 701 17.30 -65.66 55.40
C LEU A 701 17.94 -64.57 56.25
N ILE A 702 17.74 -64.58 57.58
CA ILE A 702 18.41 -63.64 58.47
C ILE A 702 19.91 -63.96 58.50
N ASP A 703 20.72 -63.00 58.08
CA ASP A 703 22.17 -63.09 58.17
C ASP A 703 22.60 -62.89 59.62
N VAL A 704 22.77 -63.99 60.34
CA VAL A 704 23.21 -64.01 61.73
C VAL A 704 24.51 -63.22 61.95
N SER A 705 25.41 -63.17 60.97
CA SER A 705 26.69 -62.45 61.09
C SER A 705 26.52 -60.93 61.12
N SER A 706 25.43 -60.43 60.56
CA SER A 706 25.07 -59.01 60.53
C SER A 706 24.40 -58.53 61.82
N ILE A 707 23.90 -59.45 62.66
CA ILE A 707 23.11 -59.08 63.83
C ILE A 707 23.98 -58.42 64.91
N ARG A 708 23.49 -57.30 65.44
CA ARG A 708 24.09 -56.56 66.55
C ARG A 708 23.03 -56.18 67.58
N LEU A 709 23.34 -56.38 68.86
CA LEU A 709 22.57 -55.82 69.97
C LEU A 709 23.15 -54.45 70.36
N ASN A 710 22.28 -53.45 70.46
CA ASN A 710 22.57 -52.02 70.57
C ASN A 710 23.63 -51.54 69.56
N GLY A 711 23.67 -52.14 68.36
CA GLY A 711 24.63 -51.83 67.31
C GLY A 711 26.07 -52.31 67.55
N ILE A 712 26.39 -52.87 68.73
CA ILE A 712 27.78 -53.15 69.13
C ILE A 712 28.03 -54.65 69.37
N ILE A 713 27.10 -55.37 70.03
CA ILE A 713 27.38 -56.73 70.49
C ILE A 713 26.99 -57.76 69.41
N PRO A 714 27.92 -58.57 68.88
CA PRO A 714 27.62 -59.61 67.90
C PRO A 714 27.01 -60.85 68.53
N VAL A 715 26.39 -61.70 67.70
CA VAL A 715 25.88 -63.02 68.10
C VAL A 715 27.03 -63.93 68.51
N ALA A 716 26.85 -64.66 69.61
CA ALA A 716 27.87 -65.55 70.16
C ALA A 716 27.70 -67.03 69.75
N VAL A 717 26.46 -67.49 69.46
CA VAL A 717 26.14 -68.87 69.05
C VAL A 717 25.02 -68.87 68.00
N LYS A 718 25.17 -69.65 66.91
CA LYS A 718 24.21 -69.82 65.80
C LYS A 718 23.26 -70.99 66.09
N SER A 719 21.96 -70.83 65.89
CA SER A 719 20.90 -71.78 66.32
C SER A 719 20.73 -73.07 65.50
N ASN A 720 21.62 -73.39 64.57
CA ASN A 720 21.55 -74.67 63.85
C ASN A 720 22.34 -75.82 64.52
N GLU A 721 22.93 -75.59 65.69
CA GLU A 721 23.41 -76.65 66.57
C GLU A 721 22.52 -76.68 67.82
N ILE A 722 21.38 -77.35 67.70
CA ILE A 722 20.72 -77.94 68.86
C ILE A 722 21.56 -79.18 69.20
N GLU A 723 22.22 -79.17 70.35
CA GLU A 723 22.79 -80.38 70.94
C GLU A 723 21.65 -81.41 71.06
N GLU A 724 21.82 -82.56 70.41
CA GLU A 724 20.94 -83.72 70.55
C GLU A 724 20.93 -84.17 72.02
N GLU A 725 19.83 -83.93 72.74
CA GLU A 725 19.48 -84.74 73.89
C GLU A 725 17.94 -84.85 74.00
N ASP A 726 17.50 -86.09 74.12
CA ASP A 726 16.15 -86.61 74.37
C ASP A 726 15.11 -86.60 73.24
N LYS A 727 15.19 -87.67 72.43
CA LYS A 727 14.05 -88.27 71.74
C LYS A 727 13.28 -89.15 72.73
N ASP A 728 12.06 -88.77 73.09
CA ASP A 728 10.94 -89.72 73.07
C ASP A 728 9.59 -88.99 73.04
N ASP A 729 8.65 -89.65 72.37
CA ASP A 729 7.24 -89.32 72.18
C ASP A 729 6.84 -88.33 71.08
N ARG A 730 5.80 -88.76 70.38
CA ARG A 730 5.58 -88.66 68.93
C ARG A 730 4.39 -87.77 68.59
N ASP A 731 4.39 -87.37 67.32
CA ASP A 731 3.22 -87.06 66.48
C ASP A 731 2.42 -85.81 66.84
N ASP A 732 2.73 -84.70 66.16
CA ASP A 732 1.76 -83.97 65.32
C ASP A 732 2.50 -83.12 64.29
N VAL A 733 2.14 -83.33 63.02
CA VAL A 733 2.59 -82.51 61.90
C VAL A 733 2.04 -81.09 62.09
N LEU A 734 2.92 -80.11 62.24
CA LEU A 734 2.65 -78.77 61.74
C LEU A 734 3.82 -78.35 60.85
N GLU A 735 3.44 -78.11 59.60
CA GLU A 735 4.21 -77.37 58.61
C GLU A 735 4.79 -76.09 59.22
N ASN A 736 6.03 -75.79 58.86
CA ASN A 736 6.58 -74.44 58.71
C ASN A 736 6.14 -73.39 59.75
N ASP A 737 6.89 -73.27 60.84
CA ASP A 737 7.07 -71.96 61.46
C ASP A 737 8.56 -71.57 61.44
N ASN A 738 9.08 -71.35 60.23
CA ASN A 738 10.37 -70.65 60.03
C ASN A 738 10.18 -69.13 60.19
N SER A 739 9.27 -68.67 61.04
CA SER A 739 8.98 -67.25 61.28
C SER A 739 10.01 -66.63 62.21
N GLU A 740 10.54 -67.40 63.18
CA GLU A 740 11.43 -66.89 64.23
C GLU A 740 12.85 -67.47 64.18
N LEU A 741 13.85 -66.62 64.42
CA LEU A 741 15.25 -66.99 64.64
C LEU A 741 15.61 -66.82 66.12
N GLU A 742 15.92 -67.92 66.82
CA GLU A 742 16.54 -67.85 68.15
C GLU A 742 18.06 -67.65 68.03
N ILE A 743 18.65 -66.75 68.81
CA ILE A 743 20.10 -66.52 68.89
C ILE A 743 20.55 -66.27 70.34
N LYS A 744 21.85 -66.41 70.60
CA LYS A 744 22.45 -66.14 71.93
C LYS A 744 23.51 -65.04 71.83
N PHE A 745 23.41 -64.02 72.68
CA PHE A 745 24.46 -63.03 72.93
C PHE A 745 25.26 -63.39 74.18
N ASN A 746 26.55 -63.03 74.20
CA ASN A 746 27.39 -63.21 75.38
C ASN A 746 26.87 -62.33 76.52
N ARG A 747 26.49 -62.95 77.65
CA ARG A 747 25.88 -62.24 78.77
C ARG A 747 26.79 -61.15 79.34
N THR A 748 28.09 -61.40 79.48
CA THR A 748 29.04 -60.45 80.05
C THR A 748 29.16 -59.18 79.20
N LEU A 749 29.12 -59.33 77.87
CA LEU A 749 29.11 -58.18 76.97
C LEU A 749 27.80 -57.38 77.13
N VAL A 750 26.64 -58.05 77.21
CA VAL A 750 25.35 -57.36 77.41
C VAL A 750 25.32 -56.65 78.76
N GLN A 751 25.81 -57.29 79.83
CA GLN A 751 25.92 -56.70 81.17
C GLN A 751 26.78 -55.44 81.20
N SER A 752 27.84 -55.37 80.37
CA SER A 752 28.72 -54.19 80.29
C SER A 752 28.09 -52.95 79.66
N ILE A 753 26.95 -53.07 78.98
CA ILE A 753 26.27 -51.96 78.29
C ILE A 753 24.90 -51.61 78.89
N VAL A 754 24.52 -52.23 80.00
CA VAL A 754 23.23 -52.01 80.66
C VAL A 754 23.40 -51.63 82.13
N ASN A 755 22.53 -50.75 82.61
CA ASN A 755 22.47 -50.33 84.01
C ASN A 755 21.16 -50.82 84.65
N PRO A 756 21.08 -50.94 85.99
CA PRO A 756 19.83 -51.29 86.68
C PRO A 756 18.66 -50.37 86.29
N GLY A 757 17.49 -50.94 86.00
CA GLY A 757 16.31 -50.21 85.52
C GLY A 757 15.61 -50.93 84.35
N ASN A 758 14.62 -50.28 83.75
CA ASN A 758 14.02 -50.73 82.50
C ASN A 758 14.91 -50.27 81.34
N VAL A 759 15.50 -51.21 80.62
CA VAL A 759 16.46 -50.94 79.55
C VAL A 759 15.89 -51.48 78.24
N THR A 760 15.67 -50.59 77.28
CA THR A 760 15.33 -50.96 75.90
C THR A 760 16.60 -51.34 75.15
N LEU A 761 16.63 -52.57 74.66
CA LEU A 761 17.68 -53.10 73.82
C LEU A 761 17.19 -53.12 72.38
N TYR A 762 18.05 -52.70 71.47
CA TYR A 762 17.79 -52.70 70.04
C TYR A 762 18.55 -53.84 69.40
N ILE A 763 17.91 -54.63 68.56
CA ILE A 763 18.58 -55.64 67.74
C ILE A 763 18.43 -55.21 66.28
N SER A 764 19.57 -54.97 65.64
CA SER A 764 19.66 -54.67 64.22
C SER A 764 20.34 -55.80 63.48
N GLY A 765 20.00 -56.04 62.24
CA GLY A 765 20.68 -56.99 61.37
C GLY A 765 20.22 -56.86 59.93
N LYS A 766 20.50 -57.87 59.11
CA LYS A 766 20.01 -57.99 57.74
C LYS A 766 19.28 -59.30 57.54
N VAL A 767 18.20 -59.25 56.78
CA VAL A 767 17.53 -60.42 56.21
C VAL A 767 17.71 -60.38 54.70
N ASN A 768 18.39 -61.38 54.15
CA ASN A 768 19.00 -61.31 52.83
C ASN A 768 19.91 -60.08 52.69
N VAL A 769 19.48 -59.05 51.94
CA VAL A 769 20.19 -57.77 51.78
C VAL A 769 19.58 -56.61 52.58
N THR A 770 18.37 -56.78 53.11
CA THR A 770 17.56 -55.71 53.69
C THR A 770 17.84 -55.56 55.18
N ALA A 771 18.11 -54.35 55.65
CA ALA A 771 18.33 -54.08 57.07
C ALA A 771 17.02 -54.16 57.87
N PHE A 772 17.07 -54.74 59.07
CA PHE A 772 15.99 -54.72 60.06
C PHE A 772 16.46 -54.11 61.38
N LEU A 773 15.50 -53.59 62.14
CA LEU A 773 15.66 -53.09 63.49
C LEU A 773 14.44 -53.49 64.31
N GLY A 774 14.67 -54.12 65.44
CA GLY A 774 13.66 -54.34 66.45
C GLY A 774 14.16 -53.88 67.81
N ASN A 775 13.26 -53.80 68.77
CA ASN A 775 13.64 -53.46 70.14
C ASN A 775 12.81 -54.24 71.14
N TYR A 776 13.39 -54.46 72.32
CA TYR A 776 12.73 -55.11 73.43
C TYR A 776 13.21 -54.53 74.75
N THR A 777 12.30 -54.32 75.70
CA THR A 777 12.63 -53.76 77.02
C THR A 777 12.74 -54.87 78.06
N ILE A 778 13.92 -54.99 78.66
CA ILE A 778 14.18 -55.91 79.78
C ILE A 778 14.28 -55.12 81.10
N ARG A 779 14.03 -55.78 82.22
CA ARG A 779 14.27 -55.24 83.56
C ARG A 779 15.64 -55.68 84.06
N VAL A 780 16.56 -54.75 84.29
CA VAL A 780 17.88 -55.04 84.83
C VAL A 780 17.87 -54.81 86.35
N ILE A 781 18.33 -55.79 87.12
CA ILE A 781 18.41 -55.74 88.59
C ILE A 781 19.81 -56.08 89.09
N GLU A 782 20.11 -55.64 90.30
CA GLU A 782 21.31 -56.01 91.04
C GLU A 782 20.84 -56.75 92.31
N LYS A 783 20.84 -58.09 92.27
CA LYS A 783 20.56 -58.91 93.47
C LYS A 783 21.78 -59.74 93.82
N GLN A 784 22.20 -59.68 95.08
CA GLN A 784 23.29 -60.49 95.66
C GLN A 784 22.96 -61.99 95.59
N LYS A 785 24.00 -62.82 95.42
CA LYS A 785 23.93 -64.29 95.59
C LYS A 785 23.35 -64.60 96.97
N ILE A 786 22.40 -65.52 97.03
CA ILE A 786 21.99 -66.19 98.28
C ILE A 786 22.45 -67.63 98.11
N ASP A 787 23.36 -68.07 99.00
CA ASP A 787 23.78 -69.46 99.16
C ASP A 787 22.64 -70.28 99.78
N ASP A 788 22.62 -71.57 99.46
CA ASP A 788 21.68 -72.58 99.95
C ASP A 788 21.59 -72.59 101.49
N GLU A 789 20.38 -72.51 102.05
CA GLU A 789 19.84 -73.47 103.03
C GLU A 789 18.53 -73.00 103.71
N GLU A 790 17.68 -74.00 103.96
CA GLU A 790 16.63 -74.09 104.98
C GLU A 790 15.30 -73.30 104.87
N LYS A 791 14.29 -74.09 104.46
CA LYS A 791 13.09 -74.49 105.24
C LYS A 791 12.09 -73.45 105.75
N GLU A 792 10.85 -73.93 105.68
CA GLU A 792 9.67 -73.56 106.47
C GLU A 792 8.85 -72.32 106.04
N LYS A 793 7.84 -72.64 105.22
CA LYS A 793 6.42 -72.26 105.40
C LYS A 793 6.01 -72.15 106.90
N PRO A 794 4.85 -71.55 107.25
CA PRO A 794 3.94 -70.68 106.48
C PRO A 794 3.33 -69.51 107.32
N GLU A 795 2.35 -68.86 106.71
CA GLU A 795 1.11 -68.32 107.32
C GLU A 795 0.97 -66.82 107.65
N LYS A 796 -0.14 -66.33 107.08
CA LYS A 796 -1.16 -65.42 107.62
C LYS A 796 -0.85 -63.93 107.62
N ASP A 797 -1.60 -63.19 106.78
CA ASP A 797 -2.89 -62.58 107.16
C ASP A 797 -2.73 -61.61 108.34
N THR A 798 -2.77 -60.30 108.07
CA THR A 798 -3.92 -59.47 108.44
C THR A 798 -3.69 -57.98 108.17
N LYS A 799 -4.64 -57.42 107.43
CA LYS A 799 -5.43 -56.22 107.73
C LYS A 799 -4.79 -54.95 108.33
N SER A 800 -5.35 -53.88 107.76
CA SER A 800 -5.84 -52.64 108.37
C SER A 800 -4.88 -51.45 108.21
N LYS A 801 -5.35 -50.42 107.50
CA LYS A 801 -5.99 -49.19 108.04
C LYS A 801 -4.93 -48.33 108.75
N ASP A 802 -4.92 -47.01 108.65
CA ASP A 802 -5.97 -46.03 108.38
C ASP A 802 -5.24 -44.69 108.15
N LYS A 803 -5.91 -43.79 107.42
CA LYS A 803 -5.96 -42.32 107.60
C LYS A 803 -4.66 -41.48 107.73
N GLY A 804 -4.60 -40.29 107.14
CA GLY A 804 -5.68 -39.54 106.50
C GLY A 804 -5.30 -38.10 106.14
N GLY A 805 -6.04 -37.58 105.16
CA GLY A 805 -6.61 -36.23 105.15
C GLY A 805 -5.77 -35.18 104.44
N LYS A 806 -6.33 -34.17 103.77
CA LYS A 806 -7.72 -33.75 103.47
C LYS A 806 -7.58 -32.65 102.40
N SER A 807 -8.41 -32.67 101.35
CA SER A 807 -9.32 -31.58 100.95
C SER A 807 -10.29 -32.11 99.93
#